data_AF-A0A9Q9U5T1-F1
#
_entry.id   AF-A0A9Q9U5T1-F1
#
_cell.length_a   1.000
_cell.length_b   1.000
_cell.length_c   1.000
_cell.angle_alpha   90.00
_cell.angle_beta   90.00
_cell.angle_gamma   90.00
#
_symmetry.space_group_name_H-M   'P 1'
#
loop_
_entity.id
_entity.type
_entity.pdbx_description
1 polymer ?
#
loop_
_entity_poly.entity_id
_entity_poly.type
_entity_poly.pdbx_seq_one_letter_code
_entity_poly.pdbx_strand_id
1 'polypeptide(L)'
;MLNYATLAATLWLACPASASYAFYVGKNLTQDGSVIVGGTGEEVSSHWLQLFPARDHPPNSTITVGVTKDAVYPGELIQIPQVNHTFRYMSMEYSDFEGFPAPLTNGGLNEKGVTVRDVWADNRDELLEMTPNPQRGVQYSDFARIVMERASSAREGVEIIGDLMAKYGEATYGGNSHLIADKDEGWVVWEMAGGQKLWAAQRLGPNDVKVLYPGYIEDFPTDFENDPDYAGSDNIVSFAVEQGWWNKTSGKPFNIFDVYGPQDPRYKARDGGYKFMSQAALENATLVMVPVTEAKMMKRVRDPRIADDEAGYGQVVSLHDGIDRDMLRIWNAPATSVAAPFVPWWLGVQSVPPEFGEHRYLTTGASSSFLNPDYQLQEASEFAGRIFKRVLYYMCSDPNKYHPIVTEMFENFESASRVQVEGWVEKTALTMIKQGERKAAQSLLTYYSHTRAAEALEVGHTMNNALDGYIKLTGKWRGPKGDQINDSGEGNETIKSELTTRPAKMSKRSWSEAENGENQFPPQISRKVKACTACRRQKIKCLIDENGPPCRRCAEKGLGFLRFTENVVSDLSDMHNFLKQVAGRLDLDLPPLRSFSGSAEGPKDESPSLSNKGHHVPSRDNSPKLMPEDDDVPYAPIHSLYTLTKLRALRSPDDMNSQQNPGMEDVITKRLISLADAERLFNFYRKRLDPYIYLIGCPYETMQECRQKSQFLLVAVLTVAALHDSTADYIYPVISSEFRRLFETSIFERRLSRDYLRALCIGCYWLSDLSWMLSGHAIRRAAEFDLHNSYDRAIEKASTEDAQCARIWYILCVCDQQLATQYGRPSIVQEDPSTQGATDFLHCAVSHEEDRRLLSQVTVVSILRSIQRWPGIGGFPRKGIILHYNFAQLYLYSHVFRGLSKDEHIPHYFLDCALNGITAATTIIDKFVNDPDVALGIVGMPSYVHSMTAFASMFLTKVATKYHDLIERDKVYELIMGLVQQFRSQPAGKWHLANLMTGGLERMAQTLKLEMPGDMGPPLGVAMDQNADAGISGVSGVDAFFPDLPGDFFFNYDMSFEMSAPL
;
A
#
# COMPACT_ATOMS: atom_id res chain seq x y z
N MET A 1 -63.07 -5.15 36.92
CA MET A 1 -62.95 -5.22 35.45
C MET A 1 -61.47 -5.16 35.12
N LEU A 2 -61.01 -5.88 34.09
CA LEU A 2 -59.59 -5.91 33.74
C LEU A 2 -59.20 -4.64 32.98
N ASN A 3 -57.95 -4.20 33.14
CA ASN A 3 -57.17 -3.58 32.08
C ASN A 3 -55.70 -3.92 32.32
N TYR A 4 -55.02 -4.42 31.29
CA TYR A 4 -53.61 -4.77 31.37
C TYR A 4 -52.76 -3.50 31.25
N ALA A 5 -51.99 -3.17 32.29
CA ALA A 5 -50.87 -2.24 32.16
C ALA A 5 -49.67 -3.02 31.62
N THR A 6 -49.22 -2.67 30.40
CA THR A 6 -48.04 -3.29 29.77
C THR A 6 -46.78 -2.98 30.56
N LEU A 7 -46.06 -4.02 31.00
CA LEU A 7 -44.67 -3.85 31.42
C LEU A 7 -43.83 -3.48 30.20
N ALA A 8 -43.45 -2.20 30.11
CA ALA A 8 -42.35 -1.79 29.25
C ALA A 8 -41.03 -2.22 29.93
N ALA A 9 -40.60 -3.43 29.64
CA ALA A 9 -39.28 -3.91 30.06
C ALA A 9 -38.20 -3.17 29.23
N THR A 10 -37.76 -2.01 29.72
CA THR A 10 -36.59 -1.32 29.18
C THR A 10 -35.35 -2.13 29.49
N LEU A 11 -35.01 -3.03 28.56
CA LEU A 11 -33.67 -3.57 28.40
C LEU A 11 -32.71 -2.40 28.13
N TRP A 12 -32.15 -1.84 29.19
CA TRP A 12 -30.89 -1.11 29.09
C TRP A 12 -29.84 -2.13 28.68
N LEU A 13 -29.52 -2.16 27.38
CA LEU A 13 -28.29 -2.75 26.89
C LEU A 13 -27.16 -2.04 27.64
N ALA A 14 -26.35 -2.80 28.39
CA ALA A 14 -25.12 -2.26 28.94
C ALA A 14 -24.21 -1.90 27.75
N CYS A 15 -23.75 -0.66 27.68
CA CYS A 15 -22.59 -0.37 26.83
C CYS A 15 -21.42 -1.21 27.35
N PRO A 16 -20.65 -1.90 26.50
CA PRO A 16 -19.33 -2.37 26.89
C PRO A 16 -18.49 -1.13 27.24
N ALA A 17 -17.75 -1.20 28.35
CA ALA A 17 -16.79 -0.15 28.69
C ALA A 17 -15.52 -0.30 27.85
N SER A 18 -15.03 0.79 27.28
CA SER A 18 -13.71 0.86 26.64
C SER A 18 -12.65 1.00 27.74
N ALA A 19 -11.56 0.22 27.69
CA ALA A 19 -10.53 0.31 28.72
C ALA A 19 -9.17 -0.17 28.21
N SER A 20 -8.12 0.65 28.35
CA SER A 20 -6.74 0.17 28.22
C SER A 20 -6.54 -1.09 29.07
N TYR A 21 -5.67 -2.02 28.64
CA TYR A 21 -5.26 -3.14 29.49
C TYR A 21 -3.75 -3.30 29.55
N ALA A 22 -3.30 -3.73 30.73
CA ALA A 22 -1.90 -4.00 31.01
C ALA A 22 -1.72 -5.36 31.68
N PHE A 23 -0.71 -6.08 31.22
CA PHE A 23 -0.22 -7.32 31.78
C PHE A 23 1.14 -7.08 32.42
N TYR A 24 1.34 -7.65 33.60
CA TYR A 24 2.65 -7.81 34.23
C TYR A 24 2.95 -9.30 34.42
N VAL A 25 4.17 -9.71 34.11
CA VAL A 25 4.72 -11.05 34.41
C VAL A 25 6.07 -10.89 35.10
N GLY A 26 6.15 -11.30 36.36
CA GLY A 26 7.36 -11.23 37.16
C GLY A 26 8.49 -12.16 36.67
N LYS A 27 9.73 -11.73 36.89
CA LYS A 27 10.95 -12.34 36.31
C LYS A 27 11.25 -13.79 36.66
N ASN A 28 10.66 -14.37 37.69
CA ASN A 28 10.81 -15.81 37.97
C ASN A 28 9.87 -16.68 37.09
N LEU A 29 8.94 -16.05 36.37
CA LEU A 29 7.94 -16.70 35.52
C LEU A 29 8.26 -16.59 34.01
N THR A 30 9.35 -15.94 33.63
CA THR A 30 9.80 -15.76 32.25
C THR A 30 10.95 -16.73 31.91
N GLN A 31 11.22 -16.96 30.62
CA GLN A 31 12.23 -17.95 30.20
C GLN A 31 13.68 -17.46 30.40
N ASP A 32 13.90 -16.14 30.38
CA ASP A 32 15.22 -15.50 30.36
C ASP A 32 15.52 -14.64 31.60
N GLY A 33 14.57 -14.55 32.54
CA GLY A 33 14.71 -13.74 33.76
C GLY A 33 14.39 -12.26 33.57
N SER A 34 13.76 -11.87 32.46
CA SER A 34 13.19 -10.52 32.30
C SER A 34 11.90 -10.34 33.07
N VAL A 35 11.62 -9.12 33.54
CA VAL A 35 10.23 -8.70 33.77
C VAL A 35 9.60 -8.42 32.41
N ILE A 36 8.40 -8.94 32.16
CA ILE A 36 7.68 -8.73 30.89
C ILE A 36 6.39 -7.95 31.14
N VAL A 37 6.19 -6.89 30.36
CA VAL A 37 4.97 -6.08 30.32
C VAL A 37 4.38 -6.11 28.91
N GLY A 38 3.05 -6.08 28.80
CA GLY A 38 2.38 -5.93 27.51
C GLY A 38 0.96 -5.38 27.65
N GLY A 39 0.38 -4.87 26.58
CA GLY A 39 -0.94 -4.24 26.65
C GLY A 39 -1.38 -3.52 25.37
N THR A 40 -2.49 -2.79 25.51
CA THR A 40 -3.09 -1.89 24.50
C THR A 40 -3.59 -0.62 25.19
N GLY A 41 -3.68 0.47 24.42
CA GLY A 41 -4.67 1.54 24.67
C GLY A 41 -6.03 1.17 24.04
N GLU A 42 -7.15 1.63 24.59
CA GLU A 42 -8.50 1.46 24.01
C GLU A 42 -9.23 2.81 23.83
N GLU A 43 -8.55 3.79 23.24
CA GLU A 43 -9.03 5.16 23.06
C GLU A 43 -9.60 5.39 21.66
N VAL A 44 -10.70 6.13 21.54
CA VAL A 44 -11.50 6.31 20.30
C VAL A 44 -10.86 7.19 19.22
N SER A 45 -9.55 7.42 19.27
CA SER A 45 -8.83 8.37 18.42
C SER A 45 -7.77 7.69 17.55
N SER A 46 -6.65 8.35 17.26
CA SER A 46 -5.59 7.80 16.40
C SER A 46 -4.23 7.88 17.06
N HIS A 47 -3.54 6.74 17.04
CA HIS A 47 -2.30 6.51 17.76
C HIS A 47 -1.09 6.50 16.85
N TRP A 48 0.03 7.06 17.30
CA TRP A 48 1.31 7.00 16.57
C TRP A 48 2.48 6.73 17.49
N LEU A 49 3.53 6.14 16.92
CA LEU A 49 4.78 5.87 17.64
C LEU A 49 5.64 7.13 17.63
N GLN A 50 6.06 7.58 18.81
CA GLN A 50 6.92 8.76 18.94
C GLN A 50 8.15 8.49 19.79
N LEU A 51 9.28 9.03 19.33
CA LEU A 51 10.58 8.97 19.99
C LEU A 51 10.95 10.36 20.52
N PHE A 52 10.98 10.49 21.83
CA PHE A 52 11.31 11.73 22.53
C PHE A 52 12.79 11.73 22.93
N PRO A 53 13.62 12.69 22.46
CA PRO A 53 15.03 12.76 22.85
C PRO A 53 15.18 13.27 24.29
N ALA A 54 16.25 12.85 24.97
CA ALA A 54 16.67 13.45 26.23
C ALA A 54 16.96 14.95 26.05
N ARG A 55 16.64 15.75 27.07
CA ARG A 55 16.74 17.22 27.00
C ARG A 55 17.19 17.80 28.35
N ASP A 56 18.14 18.72 28.28
CA ASP A 56 18.47 19.61 29.40
C ASP A 56 17.54 20.83 29.37
N HIS A 57 17.06 21.25 30.55
CA HIS A 57 16.13 22.37 30.71
C HIS A 57 16.75 23.49 31.57
N PRO A 58 16.52 24.77 31.25
CA PRO A 58 16.94 25.89 32.09
C PRO A 58 16.40 25.81 33.53
N PRO A 59 17.15 26.30 34.54
CA PRO A 59 16.66 26.38 35.91
C PRO A 59 15.36 27.19 36.02
N ASN A 60 14.38 26.65 36.74
CA ASN A 60 13.01 27.18 36.89
C ASN A 60 12.13 27.10 35.62
N SER A 61 12.49 26.30 34.61
CA SER A 61 11.54 25.90 33.57
C SER A 61 10.28 25.24 34.16
N THR A 62 9.15 25.42 33.49
CA THR A 62 7.87 24.78 33.84
C THR A 62 7.30 24.00 32.65
N ILE A 63 6.40 23.08 32.95
CA ILE A 63 5.51 22.44 31.98
C ILE A 63 4.05 22.75 32.32
N THR A 64 3.24 22.92 31.28
CA THR A 64 1.78 22.93 31.37
C THR A 64 1.28 21.51 31.64
N VAL A 65 0.31 21.36 32.53
CA VAL A 65 -0.37 20.08 32.82
C VAL A 65 -1.86 20.29 33.15
N GLY A 66 -2.64 19.22 33.08
CA GLY A 66 -4.06 19.19 33.46
C GLY A 66 -5.01 19.30 32.25
N VAL A 67 -6.23 19.78 32.48
CA VAL A 67 -7.30 19.82 31.44
C VAL A 67 -7.83 21.24 31.18
N THR A 68 -8.68 21.38 30.17
CA THR A 68 -9.38 22.63 29.85
C THR A 68 -10.85 22.58 30.29
N LYS A 69 -11.56 23.70 30.08
CA LYS A 69 -13.02 23.81 30.21
C LYS A 69 -13.82 22.85 29.29
N ASP A 70 -13.17 22.29 28.26
CA ASP A 70 -13.79 21.52 27.17
C ASP A 70 -13.75 20.00 27.45
N ALA A 71 -13.10 19.58 28.54
CA ALA A 71 -13.11 18.21 29.06
C ALA A 71 -14.43 17.86 29.79
N VAL A 72 -14.75 16.56 29.86
CA VAL A 72 -15.98 16.03 30.51
C VAL A 72 -16.19 16.58 31.93
N TYR A 73 -15.11 16.67 32.70
CA TYR A 73 -15.03 17.43 33.95
C TYR A 73 -14.23 18.72 33.66
N PRO A 74 -14.88 19.89 33.47
CA PRO A 74 -14.21 21.12 33.07
C PRO A 74 -13.12 21.55 34.07
N GLY A 75 -11.97 22.01 33.57
CA GLY A 75 -10.83 22.40 34.41
C GLY A 75 -9.97 23.55 33.89
N GLU A 76 -8.93 23.89 34.66
CA GLU A 76 -7.93 24.90 34.32
C GLU A 76 -6.51 24.29 34.27
N LEU A 77 -5.81 24.51 33.16
CA LEU A 77 -4.40 24.17 33.00
C LEU A 77 -3.53 24.87 34.05
N ILE A 78 -2.57 24.14 34.62
CA ILE A 78 -1.62 24.66 35.61
C ILE A 78 -0.17 24.56 35.12
N GLN A 79 0.73 25.32 35.73
CA GLN A 79 2.17 25.23 35.50
C GLN A 79 2.83 24.53 36.68
N ILE A 80 3.62 23.49 36.40
CA ILE A 80 4.43 22.79 37.41
C ILE A 80 5.92 22.82 37.00
N PRO A 81 6.88 22.75 37.95
CA PRO A 81 8.30 22.73 37.63
C PRO A 81 8.69 21.56 36.72
N GLN A 82 9.59 21.84 35.78
CA GLN A 82 10.31 20.82 35.02
C GLN A 82 11.66 20.52 35.69
N VAL A 83 12.14 19.28 35.57
CA VAL A 83 13.48 18.90 36.03
C VAL A 83 14.58 19.41 35.09
N ASN A 84 15.79 19.62 35.61
CA ASN A 84 16.93 20.11 34.82
C ASN A 84 17.33 19.19 33.65
N HIS A 85 16.97 17.90 33.70
CA HIS A 85 17.24 16.92 32.66
C HIS A 85 16.09 15.93 32.58
N THR A 86 15.47 15.77 31.40
CA THR A 86 14.47 14.73 31.13
C THR A 86 15.06 13.65 30.25
N PHE A 87 14.78 12.39 30.59
CA PHE A 87 15.26 11.21 29.87
C PHE A 87 14.64 11.07 28.48
N ARG A 88 15.36 10.34 27.61
CA ARG A 88 14.87 9.85 26.32
C ARG A 88 13.87 8.73 26.54
N TYR A 89 12.74 8.78 25.84
CA TYR A 89 11.73 7.73 25.89
C TYR A 89 11.06 7.50 24.53
N MET A 90 10.43 6.35 24.36
CA MET A 90 9.61 5.99 23.20
C MET A 90 8.24 5.56 23.69
N SER A 91 7.18 6.09 23.06
CA SER A 91 5.80 5.98 23.54
C SER A 91 4.82 5.91 22.36
N MET A 92 3.60 5.42 22.64
CA MET A 92 2.46 5.60 21.74
C MET A 92 1.64 6.81 22.22
N GLU A 93 1.59 7.84 21.36
CA GLU A 93 0.81 9.06 21.60
C GLU A 93 -0.51 8.99 20.82
N TYR A 94 -1.53 9.74 21.24
CA TYR A 94 -2.86 9.76 20.62
C TYR A 94 -3.54 11.14 20.67
N SER A 95 -4.55 11.33 19.80
CA SER A 95 -5.02 12.66 19.39
C SER A 95 -6.29 13.20 20.07
N ASP A 96 -7.08 12.37 20.76
CA ASP A 96 -8.33 12.79 21.42
C ASP A 96 -8.78 11.75 22.47
N PHE A 97 -9.26 12.24 23.62
CA PHE A 97 -9.96 11.46 24.65
C PHE A 97 -10.63 12.42 25.65
N GLU A 98 -11.95 12.30 25.84
CA GLU A 98 -12.77 13.04 26.82
C GLU A 98 -12.54 14.56 26.93
N GLY A 99 -12.09 15.19 25.83
CA GLY A 99 -11.80 16.63 25.73
C GLY A 99 -10.47 17.07 26.37
N PHE A 100 -9.56 16.13 26.64
CA PHE A 100 -8.25 16.41 27.24
C PHE A 100 -7.27 17.03 26.22
N PRO A 101 -6.22 17.75 26.65
CA PRO A 101 -5.34 18.46 25.73
C PRO A 101 -4.39 17.50 25.01
N ALA A 102 -4.63 17.26 23.72
CA ALA A 102 -3.77 16.46 22.87
C ALA A 102 -2.42 17.15 22.52
N PRO A 103 -1.34 16.40 22.21
CA PRO A 103 -1.27 14.93 22.20
C PRO A 103 -1.22 14.35 23.61
N LEU A 104 -1.81 13.16 23.76
CA LEU A 104 -1.85 12.40 25.00
C LEU A 104 -0.89 11.21 24.93
N THR A 105 -0.28 10.86 26.07
CA THR A 105 0.80 9.89 26.23
C THR A 105 0.29 8.66 26.98
N ASN A 106 0.12 7.51 26.31
CA ASN A 106 -0.53 6.33 26.93
C ASN A 106 0.45 5.42 27.69
N GLY A 107 1.71 5.38 27.24
CA GLY A 107 2.69 4.45 27.78
C GLY A 107 3.79 4.07 26.79
N GLY A 108 4.89 3.58 27.34
CA GLY A 108 6.14 3.42 26.62
C GLY A 108 7.29 2.94 27.49
N LEU A 109 8.52 3.22 27.06
CA LEU A 109 9.77 2.82 27.71
C LEU A 109 10.79 3.96 27.65
N ASN A 110 11.45 4.25 28.78
CA ASN A 110 12.51 5.25 28.84
C ASN A 110 13.93 4.63 28.84
N GLU A 111 14.96 5.46 28.69
CA GLU A 111 16.37 5.03 28.60
C GLU A 111 16.94 4.45 29.91
N LYS A 112 16.15 4.41 30.99
CA LYS A 112 16.49 3.77 32.27
C LYS A 112 15.95 2.34 32.39
N GLY A 113 15.10 1.91 31.47
CA GLY A 113 14.40 0.63 31.57
C GLY A 113 13.11 0.70 32.39
N VAL A 114 12.58 1.90 32.65
CA VAL A 114 11.24 2.06 33.25
C VAL A 114 10.20 2.09 32.13
N THR A 115 9.21 1.19 32.21
CA THR A 115 8.03 1.18 31.35
C THR A 115 6.80 1.65 32.11
N VAL A 116 5.87 2.30 31.40
CA VAL A 116 4.57 2.73 31.92
C VAL A 116 3.47 2.29 30.98
N ARG A 117 2.33 1.88 31.54
CA ARG A 117 1.05 1.69 30.86
C ARG A 117 -0.01 2.47 31.65
N ASP A 118 -0.78 3.36 31.04
CA ASP A 118 -2.08 3.71 31.61
C ASP A 118 -3.05 2.53 31.51
N VAL A 119 -3.98 2.50 32.44
CA VAL A 119 -5.14 1.62 32.49
C VAL A 119 -6.26 2.37 33.22
N TRP A 120 -7.35 2.68 32.52
CA TRP A 120 -8.56 3.26 33.16
C TRP A 120 -8.95 2.52 34.44
N ALA A 121 -9.39 3.26 35.47
CA ALA A 121 -9.76 2.70 36.77
C ALA A 121 -10.81 3.58 37.47
N ASP A 122 -12.06 3.39 37.04
CA ASP A 122 -13.24 4.15 37.46
C ASP A 122 -13.45 4.24 38.97
N ASN A 123 -14.05 5.32 39.45
CA ASN A 123 -14.37 5.54 40.85
C ASN A 123 -15.88 5.55 41.11
N ARG A 124 -16.26 5.41 42.38
CA ARG A 124 -17.66 5.49 42.81
C ARG A 124 -18.28 6.86 42.53
N ASP A 125 -19.56 6.87 42.16
CA ASP A 125 -20.34 8.07 41.86
C ASP A 125 -20.19 9.16 42.94
N GLU A 126 -20.22 8.80 44.23
CA GLU A 126 -20.14 9.78 45.31
C GLU A 126 -18.77 10.46 45.41
N LEU A 127 -17.69 9.87 44.88
CA LEU A 127 -16.39 10.52 44.77
C LEU A 127 -16.32 11.38 43.50
N LEU A 128 -16.91 10.92 42.39
CA LEU A 128 -17.02 11.69 41.15
C LEU A 128 -17.81 13.00 41.36
N GLU A 129 -18.89 12.96 42.14
CA GLU A 129 -19.68 14.14 42.53
C GLU A 129 -18.88 15.18 43.35
N MET A 130 -17.79 14.78 44.01
CA MET A 130 -16.90 15.71 44.74
C MET A 130 -15.89 16.43 43.85
N THR A 131 -15.80 16.07 42.57
CA THR A 131 -14.79 16.62 41.64
C THR A 131 -14.97 18.12 41.47
N PRO A 132 -13.96 18.97 41.77
CA PRO A 132 -14.11 20.42 41.66
C PRO A 132 -14.46 20.88 40.25
N ASN A 133 -15.20 21.98 40.12
CA ASN A 133 -15.50 22.61 38.84
C ASN A 133 -15.24 24.13 38.93
N PRO A 134 -14.19 24.67 38.27
CA PRO A 134 -13.21 23.94 37.45
C PRO A 134 -12.26 23.06 38.29
N GLN A 135 -11.92 21.87 37.79
CA GLN A 135 -10.87 21.03 38.39
C GLN A 135 -9.46 21.50 38.02
N ARG A 136 -8.48 21.17 38.88
CA ARG A 136 -7.08 21.57 38.74
C ARG A 136 -6.17 20.49 39.33
N GLY A 137 -5.23 20.02 38.53
CA GLY A 137 -4.31 18.94 38.89
C GLY A 137 -3.47 18.49 37.69
N VAL A 138 -2.76 17.39 37.85
CA VAL A 138 -2.06 16.65 36.79
C VAL A 138 -3.04 15.61 36.22
N GLN A 139 -3.14 15.48 34.89
CA GLN A 139 -4.00 14.45 34.27
C GLN A 139 -3.23 13.15 34.01
N TYR A 140 -3.93 12.02 33.82
CA TYR A 140 -3.34 10.68 33.72
C TYR A 140 -2.17 10.58 32.72
N SER A 141 -2.34 11.06 31.48
CA SER A 141 -1.28 11.07 30.48
C SER A 141 -0.11 11.99 30.85
N ASP A 142 -0.33 13.04 31.66
CA ASP A 142 0.77 13.86 32.19
C ASP A 142 1.54 13.09 33.25
N PHE A 143 0.89 12.28 34.10
CA PHE A 143 1.60 11.38 35.01
C PHE A 143 2.44 10.36 34.23
N ALA A 144 1.86 9.66 33.25
CA ALA A 144 2.59 8.70 32.42
C ALA A 144 3.80 9.32 31.71
N ARG A 145 3.61 10.49 31.08
CA ARG A 145 4.67 11.29 30.47
C ARG A 145 5.76 11.69 31.47
N ILE A 146 5.37 12.22 32.63
CA ILE A 146 6.31 12.71 33.64
C ILE A 146 7.11 11.57 34.28
N VAL A 147 6.52 10.39 34.48
CA VAL A 147 7.26 9.19 34.92
C VAL A 147 8.28 8.79 33.86
N MET A 148 7.91 8.71 32.57
CA MET A 148 8.88 8.39 31.51
C MET A 148 9.99 9.45 31.36
N GLU A 149 9.66 10.73 31.51
CA GLU A 149 10.63 11.84 31.50
C GLU A 149 11.63 11.80 32.66
N ARG A 150 11.30 11.20 33.82
CA ARG A 150 12.02 11.46 35.09
C ARG A 150 12.43 10.23 35.92
N ALA A 151 11.75 9.09 35.81
CA ALA A 151 11.97 7.94 36.69
C ALA A 151 13.14 7.05 36.22
N SER A 152 13.95 6.57 37.16
CA SER A 152 15.04 5.60 36.95
C SER A 152 14.76 4.21 37.54
N SER A 153 13.63 4.03 38.24
CA SER A 153 13.07 2.76 38.69
C SER A 153 11.53 2.82 38.71
N ALA A 154 10.86 1.68 38.81
CA ALA A 154 9.41 1.62 38.94
C ALA A 154 8.94 2.29 40.22
N ARG A 155 9.63 2.02 41.34
CA ARG A 155 9.40 2.63 42.65
C ARG A 155 9.51 4.16 42.62
N GLU A 156 10.54 4.71 41.97
CA GLU A 156 10.69 6.16 41.77
C GLU A 156 9.54 6.75 40.95
N GLY A 157 8.98 5.98 39.99
CA GLY A 157 7.77 6.34 39.27
C GLY A 157 6.54 6.49 40.18
N VAL A 158 6.34 5.56 41.13
CA VAL A 158 5.27 5.66 42.15
C VAL A 158 5.47 6.90 43.02
N GLU A 159 6.69 7.14 43.47
CA GLU A 159 7.03 8.29 44.33
C GLU A 159 6.82 9.63 43.59
N ILE A 160 7.14 9.70 42.29
CA ILE A 160 6.85 10.86 41.43
C ILE A 160 5.33 11.11 41.31
N ILE A 161 4.51 10.08 41.12
CA ILE A 161 3.04 10.24 41.07
C ILE A 161 2.52 10.70 42.45
N GLY A 162 2.99 10.08 43.54
CA GLY A 162 2.60 10.43 44.91
C GLY A 162 2.91 11.88 45.28
N ASP A 163 4.11 12.38 44.97
CA ASP A 163 4.51 13.78 45.17
C ASP A 163 3.63 14.75 44.37
N LEU A 164 3.31 14.41 43.12
CA LEU A 164 2.46 15.22 42.25
C LEU A 164 0.99 15.23 42.73
N MET A 165 0.46 14.09 43.19
CA MET A 165 -0.86 13.99 43.80
C MET A 165 -0.94 14.79 45.11
N ALA A 166 0.01 14.59 46.03
CA ALA A 166 0.08 15.32 47.30
C ALA A 166 0.17 16.84 47.09
N LYS A 167 0.91 17.28 46.07
CA LYS A 167 1.14 18.72 45.80
C LYS A 167 0.04 19.36 44.96
N TYR A 168 -0.31 18.79 43.81
CA TYR A 168 -1.21 19.37 42.81
C TYR A 168 -2.57 18.67 42.73
N GLY A 169 -2.63 17.37 42.98
CA GLY A 169 -3.83 16.54 42.79
C GLY A 169 -4.05 16.10 41.35
N GLU A 170 -5.11 15.35 41.11
CA GLU A 170 -5.52 14.84 39.80
C GLU A 170 -6.35 15.87 39.02
N ALA A 171 -6.32 15.78 37.69
CA ALA A 171 -7.39 16.28 36.81
C ALA A 171 -7.98 15.07 36.06
N THR A 172 -9.22 14.70 36.41
CA THR A 172 -9.83 13.39 36.15
C THR A 172 -10.85 13.38 35.01
N TYR A 173 -11.16 12.18 34.53
CA TYR A 173 -12.33 11.87 33.70
C TYR A 173 -13.25 10.81 34.32
N GLY A 174 -12.92 10.29 35.51
CA GLY A 174 -13.58 9.13 36.14
C GLY A 174 -12.68 8.35 37.11
N GLY A 175 -11.36 8.55 37.02
CA GLY A 175 -10.35 7.79 37.77
C GLY A 175 -9.48 6.95 36.83
N ASN A 176 -8.20 6.78 37.19
CA ASN A 176 -7.21 6.11 36.36
C ASN A 176 -6.22 5.29 37.21
N SER A 177 -5.54 4.35 36.58
CA SER A 177 -4.38 3.68 37.16
C SER A 177 -3.20 3.61 36.19
N HIS A 178 -2.01 3.40 36.73
CA HIS A 178 -0.80 3.10 35.97
C HIS A 178 -0.21 1.77 36.40
N LEU A 179 0.19 0.94 35.43
CA LEU A 179 1.21 -0.08 35.65
C LEU A 179 2.58 0.52 35.31
N ILE A 180 3.43 0.65 36.32
CA ILE A 180 4.84 1.05 36.15
C ILE A 180 5.69 -0.20 36.41
N ALA A 181 6.71 -0.47 35.60
CA ALA A 181 7.62 -1.59 35.85
C ALA A 181 9.07 -1.29 35.41
N ASP A 182 10.00 -2.01 36.01
CA ASP A 182 11.41 -2.04 35.63
C ASP A 182 11.90 -3.50 35.54
N LYS A 183 13.22 -3.71 35.52
CA LYS A 183 13.87 -5.03 35.45
C LYS A 183 13.69 -5.92 36.69
N ASP A 184 13.23 -5.37 37.81
CA ASP A 184 13.16 -6.06 39.10
C ASP A 184 11.73 -6.29 39.58
N GLU A 185 10.83 -5.34 39.32
CA GLU A 185 9.47 -5.31 39.88
C GLU A 185 8.46 -4.51 39.02
N GLY A 186 7.18 -4.69 39.34
CA GLY A 186 6.10 -3.84 38.86
C GLY A 186 5.37 -3.14 40.01
N TRP A 187 4.57 -2.13 39.68
CA TRP A 187 3.73 -1.39 40.61
C TRP A 187 2.43 -1.02 39.92
N VAL A 188 1.30 -1.30 40.57
CA VAL A 188 0.00 -0.72 40.24
C VAL A 188 -0.15 0.55 41.07
N VAL A 189 -0.44 1.68 40.44
CA VAL A 189 -0.80 2.95 41.10
C VAL A 189 -2.21 3.30 40.67
N TRP A 190 -3.09 3.66 41.61
CA TRP A 190 -4.47 4.09 41.33
C TRP A 190 -4.62 5.54 41.81
N GLU A 191 -4.83 6.45 40.87
CA GLU A 191 -5.15 7.86 41.12
C GLU A 191 -6.67 8.02 41.23
N MET A 192 -7.15 8.71 42.28
CA MET A 192 -8.58 8.80 42.57
C MET A 192 -9.12 10.23 42.54
N ALA A 193 -10.33 10.31 41.98
CA ALA A 193 -11.10 11.51 41.68
C ALA A 193 -11.58 12.29 42.93
N GLY A 194 -12.50 13.24 42.72
CA GLY A 194 -13.11 14.00 43.81
C GLY A 194 -12.24 15.11 44.40
N GLY A 195 -11.04 15.35 43.85
CA GLY A 195 -10.12 16.42 44.28
C GLY A 195 -9.48 16.22 45.66
N GLN A 196 -9.67 15.05 46.30
CA GLN A 196 -9.23 14.78 47.67
C GLN A 196 -7.76 14.31 47.77
N LYS A 197 -7.04 14.30 46.64
CA LYS A 197 -5.63 13.85 46.50
C LYS A 197 -5.40 12.40 46.96
N LEU A 198 -6.43 11.58 46.83
CA LEU A 198 -6.43 10.18 47.20
C LEU A 198 -5.68 9.38 46.13
N TRP A 199 -4.75 8.53 46.56
CA TRP A 199 -4.11 7.55 45.70
C TRP A 199 -3.64 6.35 46.54
N ALA A 200 -3.50 5.20 45.89
CA ALA A 200 -2.98 3.99 46.50
C ALA A 200 -2.10 3.23 45.49
N ALA A 201 -1.09 2.52 45.95
CA ALA A 201 -0.22 1.71 45.12
C ALA A 201 0.12 0.35 45.76
N GLN A 202 0.26 -0.67 44.91
CA GLN A 202 0.58 -2.04 45.27
C GLN A 202 1.72 -2.54 44.38
N ARG A 203 2.77 -3.09 45.00
CA ARG A 203 3.91 -3.71 44.33
C ARG A 203 3.54 -5.08 43.76
N LEU A 204 4.17 -5.43 42.64
CA LEU A 204 4.09 -6.71 41.96
C LEU A 204 5.48 -7.34 41.98
N GLY A 205 5.60 -8.49 42.63
CA GLY A 205 6.85 -9.18 42.86
C GLY A 205 7.32 -10.04 41.67
N PRO A 206 8.44 -10.77 41.83
CA PRO A 206 9.04 -11.55 40.75
C PRO A 206 8.27 -12.84 40.43
N ASN A 207 7.30 -13.25 41.24
CA ASN A 207 6.49 -14.46 41.05
C ASN A 207 5.05 -14.16 40.60
N ASP A 208 4.71 -12.90 40.33
CA ASP A 208 3.32 -12.50 40.14
C ASP A 208 2.94 -12.38 38.66
N VAL A 209 1.66 -12.66 38.39
CA VAL A 209 0.99 -12.28 37.15
C VAL A 209 -0.21 -11.42 37.54
N LYS A 210 -0.25 -10.19 37.03
CA LYS A 210 -1.34 -9.24 37.24
C LYS A 210 -1.90 -8.84 35.88
N VAL A 211 -3.22 -8.76 35.77
CA VAL A 211 -3.89 -8.20 34.60
C VAL A 211 -4.80 -7.06 35.05
N LEU A 212 -4.48 -5.85 34.63
CA LEU A 212 -5.30 -4.67 34.86
C LEU A 212 -6.19 -4.48 33.63
N TYR A 213 -7.50 -4.61 33.83
CA TYR A 213 -8.54 -4.41 32.82
C TYR A 213 -9.95 -4.34 33.47
N PRO A 214 -10.33 -3.25 34.17
CA PRO A 214 -9.59 -2.02 34.48
C PRO A 214 -8.55 -2.21 35.60
N GLY A 215 -7.90 -1.11 35.98
CA GLY A 215 -7.05 -1.04 37.16
C GLY A 215 -7.80 -1.46 38.43
N TYR A 216 -7.10 -2.19 39.32
CA TYR A 216 -7.66 -2.57 40.61
C TYR A 216 -6.56 -2.88 41.64
N ILE A 217 -6.80 -2.42 42.87
CA ILE A 217 -6.10 -2.85 44.09
C ILE A 217 -7.19 -3.45 45.01
N GLU A 218 -6.94 -4.64 45.56
CA GLU A 218 -7.86 -5.32 46.47
C GLU A 218 -7.49 -4.95 47.92
N ASP A 219 -7.15 -5.94 48.76
CA ASP A 219 -6.80 -5.73 50.17
C ASP A 219 -5.49 -4.92 50.31
N PHE A 220 -5.54 -3.92 51.20
CA PHE A 220 -4.51 -2.89 51.38
C PHE A 220 -4.27 -2.66 52.89
N PRO A 221 -3.01 -2.63 53.39
CA PRO A 221 -2.74 -2.47 54.82
C PRO A 221 -3.22 -1.11 55.35
N THR A 222 -3.82 -1.07 56.54
CA THR A 222 -4.19 0.22 57.17
C THR A 222 -3.02 0.98 57.80
N ASP A 223 -1.85 0.37 57.75
CA ASP A 223 -0.55 0.76 58.30
C ASP A 223 0.57 0.65 57.25
N PHE A 224 0.18 0.74 55.96
CA PHE A 224 1.00 0.65 54.74
C PHE A 224 2.26 1.54 54.74
N GLU A 225 2.29 2.60 55.54
CA GLU A 225 3.47 3.45 55.82
C GLU A 225 4.72 2.64 56.22
N ASN A 226 4.52 1.43 56.76
CA ASN A 226 5.56 0.54 57.26
C ASN A 226 5.80 -0.68 56.34
N ASP A 227 5.06 -0.82 55.24
CA ASP A 227 5.09 -1.96 54.34
C ASP A 227 5.76 -1.57 52.99
N PRO A 228 6.90 -2.18 52.61
CA PRO A 228 7.60 -1.83 51.39
C PRO A 228 6.85 -2.20 50.09
N ASP A 229 5.88 -3.12 50.16
CA ASP A 229 5.09 -3.57 49.01
C ASP A 229 3.86 -2.67 48.73
N TYR A 230 3.66 -1.60 49.52
CA TYR A 230 2.54 -0.67 49.37
C TYR A 230 2.97 0.82 49.46
N ALA A 231 2.12 1.71 48.95
CA ALA A 231 2.20 3.16 49.15
C ALA A 231 0.81 3.80 48.96
N GLY A 232 0.63 5.07 49.30
CA GLY A 232 -0.64 5.78 49.15
C GLY A 232 -0.65 7.12 49.85
N SER A 233 -1.78 7.84 49.81
CA SER A 233 -1.95 9.11 50.51
C SER A 233 -2.28 8.93 52.00
N ASP A 234 -1.75 9.80 52.86
CA ASP A 234 -1.94 9.80 54.33
C ASP A 234 -3.44 9.72 54.75
N ASN A 235 -4.33 10.29 53.92
CA ASN A 235 -5.77 10.34 54.16
C ASN A 235 -6.56 9.14 53.61
N ILE A 236 -5.93 8.16 52.94
CA ILE A 236 -6.64 7.06 52.26
C ILE A 236 -7.50 6.22 53.23
N VAL A 237 -7.03 5.98 54.47
CA VAL A 237 -7.81 5.22 55.46
C VAL A 237 -8.79 6.12 56.22
N SER A 238 -8.42 7.37 56.54
CA SER A 238 -9.26 8.26 57.34
C SER A 238 -10.48 8.76 56.56
N PHE A 239 -10.29 9.13 55.29
CA PHE A 239 -11.37 9.62 54.42
C PHE A 239 -12.47 8.56 54.24
N ALA A 240 -12.09 7.30 53.98
CA ALA A 240 -13.03 6.19 53.87
C ALA A 240 -13.85 5.94 55.15
N VAL A 241 -13.29 6.23 56.33
CA VAL A 241 -14.00 6.15 57.62
C VAL A 241 -14.90 7.37 57.82
N GLU A 242 -14.46 8.56 57.43
CA GLU A 242 -15.23 9.81 57.54
C GLU A 242 -16.46 9.82 56.63
N GLN A 243 -16.36 9.29 55.40
CA GLN A 243 -17.50 9.07 54.51
C GLN A 243 -18.37 7.87 54.92
N GLY A 244 -17.94 7.05 55.88
CA GLY A 244 -18.63 5.83 56.31
C GLY A 244 -18.56 4.67 55.30
N TRP A 245 -17.76 4.79 54.24
CA TRP A 245 -17.55 3.76 53.22
C TRP A 245 -16.82 2.52 53.78
N TRP A 246 -15.96 2.70 54.78
CA TRP A 246 -15.32 1.61 55.51
C TRP A 246 -15.46 1.75 57.03
N ASN A 247 -15.58 0.61 57.73
CA ASN A 247 -15.67 0.56 59.18
C ASN A 247 -14.57 -0.34 59.77
N LYS A 248 -13.61 0.30 60.46
CA LYS A 248 -12.47 -0.35 61.14
C LYS A 248 -12.86 -1.40 62.21
N THR A 249 -14.10 -1.37 62.70
CA THR A 249 -14.62 -2.35 63.67
C THR A 249 -15.38 -3.53 63.02
N SER A 250 -15.55 -3.53 61.69
CA SER A 250 -16.31 -4.57 60.98
C SER A 250 -15.61 -5.93 60.89
N GLY A 251 -14.29 -5.99 61.13
CA GLY A 251 -13.47 -7.19 60.97
C GLY A 251 -13.18 -7.59 59.52
N LYS A 252 -13.63 -6.80 58.54
CA LYS A 252 -13.21 -6.91 57.14
C LYS A 252 -11.83 -6.26 56.92
N PRO A 253 -11.04 -6.70 55.92
CA PRO A 253 -9.90 -5.93 55.43
C PRO A 253 -10.33 -4.55 54.94
N PHE A 254 -9.36 -3.65 54.80
CA PHE A 254 -9.52 -2.43 54.02
C PHE A 254 -9.18 -2.78 52.58
N ASN A 255 -10.16 -2.64 51.68
CA ASN A 255 -10.04 -3.09 50.29
C ASN A 255 -10.31 -1.88 49.37
N ILE A 256 -9.33 -1.51 48.55
CA ILE A 256 -9.35 -0.25 47.81
C ILE A 256 -10.49 -0.25 46.78
N PHE A 257 -10.67 -1.33 46.03
CA PHE A 257 -11.76 -1.45 45.05
C PHE A 257 -13.14 -1.39 45.72
N ASP A 258 -13.39 -2.14 46.79
CA ASP A 258 -14.68 -2.12 47.51
C ASP A 258 -15.03 -0.72 48.05
N VAL A 259 -14.02 0.06 48.45
CA VAL A 259 -14.19 1.38 49.09
C VAL A 259 -14.28 2.53 48.08
N TYR A 260 -13.47 2.51 47.03
CA TYR A 260 -13.31 3.64 46.10
C TYR A 260 -13.76 3.35 44.66
N GLY A 261 -13.80 2.08 44.25
CA GLY A 261 -14.28 1.66 42.93
C GLY A 261 -15.81 1.63 42.82
N PRO A 262 -16.36 1.36 41.62
CA PRO A 262 -17.79 1.46 41.35
C PRO A 262 -18.63 0.51 42.22
N GLN A 263 -19.72 1.03 42.78
CA GLN A 263 -20.51 0.33 43.82
C GLN A 263 -21.65 -0.54 43.26
N ASP A 264 -21.83 -0.60 41.93
CA ASP A 264 -22.79 -1.50 41.29
C ASP A 264 -22.29 -2.96 41.40
N PRO A 265 -23.07 -3.92 41.96
CA PRO A 265 -22.65 -5.31 42.16
C PRO A 265 -22.25 -6.10 40.89
N ARG A 266 -22.42 -5.53 39.70
CA ARG A 266 -21.90 -6.06 38.43
C ARG A 266 -20.39 -5.87 38.32
N TYR A 267 -19.84 -4.78 38.85
CA TYR A 267 -18.40 -4.51 38.86
C TYR A 267 -17.73 -5.25 40.01
N LYS A 268 -16.55 -5.84 39.74
CA LYS A 268 -15.70 -6.50 40.73
C LYS A 268 -14.25 -6.42 40.29
N ALA A 269 -13.36 -6.11 41.23
CA ALA A 269 -11.93 -5.94 41.05
C ALA A 269 -11.29 -6.96 40.09
N ARG A 270 -11.45 -8.25 40.40
CA ARG A 270 -10.71 -9.34 39.74
C ARG A 270 -11.57 -10.32 38.92
N ASP A 271 -12.86 -10.37 39.25
CA ASP A 271 -13.85 -11.33 38.72
C ASP A 271 -15.00 -10.66 37.94
N GLY A 272 -14.94 -9.35 37.69
CA GLY A 272 -16.02 -8.60 37.03
C GLY A 272 -16.23 -9.02 35.57
N GLY A 273 -15.15 -8.96 34.78
CA GLY A 273 -15.17 -9.27 33.35
C GLY A 273 -15.78 -8.16 32.50
N TYR A 274 -14.93 -7.34 31.88
CA TYR A 274 -15.35 -6.14 31.14
C TYR A 274 -15.58 -6.42 29.63
N LYS A 275 -14.81 -7.36 29.05
CA LYS A 275 -15.10 -8.07 27.79
C LYS A 275 -15.31 -9.57 28.10
N PHE A 276 -14.74 -10.50 27.33
CA PHE A 276 -15.09 -11.93 27.41
C PHE A 276 -14.36 -12.75 28.47
N MET A 277 -13.50 -12.11 29.26
CA MET A 277 -12.73 -12.71 30.34
C MET A 277 -12.61 -11.76 31.53
N SER A 278 -12.58 -12.30 32.75
CA SER A 278 -12.15 -11.55 33.94
C SER A 278 -10.63 -11.48 34.03
N GLN A 279 -10.15 -10.54 34.84
CA GLN A 279 -8.74 -10.38 35.17
C GLN A 279 -8.16 -11.68 35.74
N ALA A 280 -8.85 -12.33 36.69
CA ALA A 280 -8.49 -13.67 37.18
C ALA A 280 -8.35 -14.71 36.04
N ALA A 281 -9.25 -14.70 35.06
CA ALA A 281 -9.20 -15.65 33.95
C ALA A 281 -8.00 -15.37 33.01
N LEU A 282 -7.63 -14.11 32.82
CA LEU A 282 -6.48 -13.69 32.00
C LEU A 282 -5.14 -13.93 32.72
N GLU A 283 -5.08 -13.70 34.03
CA GLU A 283 -3.96 -14.04 34.92
C GLU A 283 -3.70 -15.55 34.87
N ASN A 284 -4.72 -16.37 35.14
CA ASN A 284 -4.61 -17.84 35.06
C ASN A 284 -4.23 -18.32 33.65
N ALA A 285 -4.82 -17.75 32.59
CA ALA A 285 -4.48 -18.10 31.21
C ALA A 285 -3.07 -17.65 30.79
N THR A 286 -2.42 -16.77 31.56
CA THR A 286 -1.02 -16.34 31.37
C THR A 286 -0.07 -17.16 32.24
N LEU A 287 -0.47 -17.55 33.46
CA LEU A 287 0.24 -18.52 34.31
C LEU A 287 0.38 -19.89 33.62
N VAL A 288 -0.63 -20.33 32.86
CA VAL A 288 -0.56 -21.55 32.02
C VAL A 288 0.51 -21.45 30.91
N MET A 289 1.01 -20.25 30.60
CA MET A 289 2.03 -20.02 29.57
C MET A 289 3.46 -20.01 30.13
N VAL A 290 3.66 -20.13 31.45
CA VAL A 290 4.98 -20.13 32.11
C VAL A 290 5.85 -21.32 31.65
N PRO A 291 7.17 -21.14 31.41
CA PRO A 291 7.90 -19.87 31.41
C PRO A 291 7.51 -19.00 30.21
N VAL A 292 7.10 -17.75 30.48
CA VAL A 292 6.63 -16.80 29.47
C VAL A 292 7.81 -16.30 28.62
N THR A 293 7.53 -16.01 27.36
CA THR A 293 8.48 -15.46 26.37
C THR A 293 7.79 -14.32 25.63
N GLU A 294 8.54 -13.49 24.90
CA GLU A 294 7.93 -12.43 24.08
C GLU A 294 6.92 -12.97 23.07
N ALA A 295 7.22 -14.09 22.39
CA ALA A 295 6.29 -14.71 21.45
C ALA A 295 4.98 -15.17 22.13
N LYS A 296 5.08 -15.71 23.35
CA LYS A 296 3.90 -16.02 24.18
C LYS A 296 3.18 -14.75 24.61
N MET A 297 3.91 -13.69 24.97
CA MET A 297 3.34 -12.43 25.44
C MET A 297 2.59 -11.68 24.32
N MET A 298 3.15 -11.62 23.11
CA MET A 298 2.49 -11.12 21.92
C MET A 298 1.18 -11.87 21.67
N LYS A 299 1.18 -13.21 21.81
CA LYS A 299 -0.04 -14.04 21.68
C LYS A 299 -1.07 -13.76 22.78
N ARG A 300 -0.65 -13.33 23.98
CA ARG A 300 -1.52 -12.90 25.08
C ARG A 300 -2.12 -11.51 24.83
N VAL A 301 -1.34 -10.56 24.31
CA VAL A 301 -1.80 -9.22 23.90
C VAL A 301 -2.64 -9.28 22.61
N ARG A 302 -2.47 -10.33 21.77
CA ARG A 302 -3.29 -10.63 20.57
C ARG A 302 -4.59 -11.38 20.87
N ASP A 303 -4.93 -11.69 22.13
CA ASP A 303 -6.09 -12.54 22.42
C ASP A 303 -7.41 -11.84 22.01
N PRO A 304 -8.16 -12.35 21.02
CA PRO A 304 -9.32 -11.66 20.43
C PRO A 304 -10.54 -11.59 21.38
N ARG A 305 -10.41 -12.09 22.61
CA ARG A 305 -11.40 -11.95 23.69
C ARG A 305 -11.27 -10.66 24.47
N ILE A 306 -10.20 -9.90 24.22
CA ILE A 306 -9.91 -8.58 24.79
C ILE A 306 -9.46 -7.58 23.71
N ALA A 307 -8.65 -8.00 22.72
CA ALA A 307 -8.22 -7.17 21.60
C ALA A 307 -9.28 -7.12 20.50
N ASP A 308 -9.89 -5.95 20.26
CA ASP A 308 -10.91 -5.72 19.24
C ASP A 308 -10.66 -4.40 18.48
N ASP A 309 -11.71 -3.70 18.01
CA ASP A 309 -11.57 -2.40 17.31
C ASP A 309 -11.42 -1.20 18.26
N GLU A 310 -11.70 -1.34 19.55
CA GLU A 310 -11.40 -0.30 20.53
C GLU A 310 -9.89 -0.21 20.77
N ALA A 311 -9.18 -1.35 20.67
CA ALA A 311 -7.72 -1.42 20.78
C ALA A 311 -6.99 -0.59 19.71
N GLY A 312 -6.28 0.45 20.18
CA GLY A 312 -5.56 1.41 19.34
C GLY A 312 -4.22 0.89 18.81
N TYR A 313 -3.49 0.07 19.59
CA TYR A 313 -2.15 -0.42 19.26
C TYR A 313 -1.74 -1.57 20.19
N GLY A 314 -0.84 -2.47 19.76
CA GLY A 314 -0.22 -3.46 20.65
C GLY A 314 1.15 -3.03 21.18
N GLN A 315 1.48 -3.33 22.43
CA GLN A 315 2.85 -3.25 22.96
C GLN A 315 3.26 -4.51 23.75
N VAL A 316 4.53 -4.90 23.63
CA VAL A 316 5.23 -5.86 24.51
C VAL A 316 6.65 -5.33 24.79
N VAL A 317 7.08 -5.38 26.05
CA VAL A 317 8.39 -4.94 26.53
C VAL A 317 8.99 -6.02 27.45
N SER A 318 10.28 -6.29 27.29
CA SER A 318 11.05 -7.19 28.16
C SER A 318 12.19 -6.41 28.81
N LEU A 319 12.31 -6.53 30.13
CA LEU A 319 13.20 -5.73 30.96
C LEU A 319 14.22 -6.62 31.68
N HIS A 320 15.47 -6.59 31.23
CA HIS A 320 16.59 -7.34 31.81
C HIS A 320 17.58 -6.41 32.53
N ASP A 321 18.43 -6.97 33.37
CA ASP A 321 19.52 -6.24 34.02
C ASP A 321 20.75 -6.04 33.10
N GLY A 322 21.49 -4.96 33.34
CA GLY A 322 22.75 -4.65 32.65
C GLY A 322 22.64 -4.30 31.16
N ILE A 323 21.43 -4.07 30.64
CA ILE A 323 21.20 -3.69 29.24
C ILE A 323 21.70 -2.26 28.97
N ASP A 324 22.38 -2.05 27.83
CA ASP A 324 22.75 -0.71 27.38
C ASP A 324 21.48 0.05 26.96
N ARG A 325 21.35 1.32 27.33
CA ARG A 325 20.15 2.12 27.06
C ARG A 325 19.73 2.17 25.59
N ASP A 326 20.68 2.05 24.65
CA ASP A 326 20.38 2.06 23.22
C ASP A 326 19.77 0.71 22.75
N MET A 327 19.88 -0.34 23.58
CA MET A 327 19.41 -1.71 23.34
C MET A 327 18.09 -2.03 24.06
N LEU A 328 17.54 -1.12 24.87
CA LEU A 328 16.19 -1.25 25.43
C LEU A 328 15.16 -1.26 24.28
N ARG A 329 14.23 -2.22 24.28
CA ARG A 329 13.37 -2.54 23.13
C ARG A 329 11.89 -2.59 23.48
N ILE A 330 11.07 -1.99 22.61
CA ILE A 330 9.61 -2.16 22.56
C ILE A 330 9.27 -2.96 21.29
N TRP A 331 8.44 -3.97 21.41
CA TRP A 331 7.69 -4.52 20.29
C TRP A 331 6.37 -3.78 20.18
N ASN A 332 6.08 -3.16 19.03
CA ASN A 332 4.87 -2.37 18.82
C ASN A 332 4.11 -2.80 17.56
N ALA A 333 2.80 -2.99 17.70
CA ALA A 333 1.86 -3.16 16.59
C ALA A 333 1.07 -1.83 16.42
N PRO A 334 1.09 -1.18 15.24
CA PRO A 334 0.54 0.17 15.04
C PRO A 334 -0.99 0.25 14.89
N ALA A 335 -1.70 -0.85 15.16
CA ALA A 335 -3.14 -0.94 15.34
C ALA A 335 -3.42 -2.07 16.34
N THR A 336 -4.69 -2.40 16.60
CA THR A 336 -5.08 -3.59 17.39
C THR A 336 -4.22 -4.81 17.02
N SER A 337 -3.67 -5.45 18.05
CA SER A 337 -2.72 -6.58 17.97
C SER A 337 -3.26 -7.77 17.17
N VAL A 338 -4.59 -7.91 17.06
CA VAL A 338 -5.28 -8.91 16.23
C VAL A 338 -5.07 -8.66 14.73
N ALA A 339 -5.04 -7.40 14.31
CA ALA A 339 -4.99 -7.00 12.89
C ALA A 339 -3.67 -6.33 12.47
N ALA A 340 -2.70 -6.19 13.36
CA ALA A 340 -1.35 -5.67 13.08
C ALA A 340 -0.23 -6.58 13.61
N PRO A 341 0.92 -6.67 12.89
CA PRO A 341 2.12 -7.38 13.37
C PRO A 341 2.93 -6.52 14.34
N PHE A 342 3.63 -7.16 15.26
CA PHE A 342 4.61 -6.51 16.13
C PHE A 342 5.92 -6.22 15.39
N VAL A 343 6.27 -4.93 15.27
CA VAL A 343 7.56 -4.43 14.74
C VAL A 343 8.51 -4.13 15.91
N PRO A 344 9.80 -4.49 15.85
CA PRO A 344 10.76 -4.20 16.91
C PRO A 344 11.35 -2.79 16.79
N TRP A 345 11.35 -2.05 17.90
CA TRP A 345 11.91 -0.70 18.02
C TRP A 345 12.80 -0.61 19.25
N TRP A 346 13.98 -0.01 19.10
CA TRP A 346 14.92 0.21 20.21
C TRP A 346 15.01 1.68 20.59
N LEU A 347 15.30 1.96 21.85
CA LEU A 347 15.64 3.31 22.31
C LEU A 347 16.88 3.86 21.59
N GLY A 348 17.72 3.03 20.97
CA GLY A 348 18.84 3.44 20.12
C GLY A 348 18.48 3.91 18.69
N VAL A 349 17.24 3.76 18.21
CA VAL A 349 16.89 4.19 16.84
C VAL A 349 16.91 5.71 16.69
N GLN A 350 17.30 6.22 15.53
CA GLN A 350 17.55 7.66 15.33
C GLN A 350 16.30 8.42 14.89
N SER A 351 15.29 7.73 14.34
CA SER A 351 13.97 8.28 13.99
C SER A 351 12.91 7.18 13.86
N VAL A 352 11.63 7.57 13.91
CA VAL A 352 10.48 6.77 13.46
C VAL A 352 10.15 7.21 12.01
N PRO A 353 9.83 6.30 11.08
CA PRO A 353 9.42 6.67 9.72
C PRO A 353 8.03 7.32 9.72
N PRO A 354 7.73 8.23 8.77
CA PRO A 354 6.53 9.08 8.82
C PRO A 354 5.22 8.28 8.79
N GLU A 355 5.21 7.07 8.24
CA GLU A 355 4.04 6.21 8.16
C GLU A 355 3.59 5.65 9.53
N PHE A 356 4.46 5.74 10.55
CA PHE A 356 4.20 5.36 11.93
C PHE A 356 4.12 6.57 12.88
N GLY A 357 4.28 7.80 12.36
CA GLY A 357 4.27 9.06 13.11
C GLY A 357 2.92 9.78 13.14
N GLU A 358 2.93 11.03 13.64
CA GLU A 358 1.74 11.89 13.78
C GLU A 358 1.13 12.27 12.41
N HIS A 359 -0.11 11.88 12.14
CA HIS A 359 -0.88 12.32 10.95
C HIS A 359 -2.06 13.18 11.39
N ARG A 360 -1.97 14.50 11.17
CA ARG A 360 -2.91 15.49 11.72
C ARG A 360 -4.29 15.39 11.06
N TYR A 361 -4.41 14.90 9.83
CA TYR A 361 -5.71 14.65 9.17
C TYR A 361 -6.57 13.59 9.88
N LEU A 362 -6.03 12.92 10.91
CA LEU A 362 -6.76 12.02 11.81
C LEU A 362 -7.39 12.77 13.01
N THR A 363 -6.90 13.97 13.34
CA THR A 363 -7.28 14.71 14.54
C THR A 363 -8.50 15.60 14.30
N THR A 364 -9.46 15.57 15.23
CA THR A 364 -10.67 16.41 15.21
C THR A 364 -10.30 17.89 15.04
N GLY A 365 -10.84 18.54 14.00
CA GLY A 365 -10.67 19.97 13.76
C GLY A 365 -9.34 20.40 13.13
N ALA A 366 -8.38 19.51 12.84
CA ALA A 366 -7.08 19.89 12.25
C ALA A 366 -7.22 20.67 10.92
N SER A 367 -8.25 20.32 10.12
CA SER A 367 -8.60 20.99 8.86
C SER A 367 -9.16 22.42 9.01
N SER A 368 -9.28 22.95 10.22
CA SER A 368 -9.61 24.36 10.48
C SER A 368 -8.41 25.30 10.32
N SER A 369 -7.20 24.74 10.21
CA SER A 369 -5.92 25.46 10.08
C SER A 369 -5.26 25.24 8.72
N PHE A 370 -4.34 26.13 8.33
CA PHE A 370 -3.43 25.84 7.22
C PHE A 370 -2.41 24.78 7.64
N LEU A 371 -2.11 23.84 6.73
CA LEU A 371 -1.08 22.82 6.91
C LEU A 371 0.31 23.47 7.08
N ASN A 372 0.95 23.23 8.22
CA ASN A 372 2.35 23.60 8.45
C ASN A 372 3.23 22.94 7.38
N PRO A 373 4.07 23.69 6.62
CA PRO A 373 5.03 23.12 5.68
C PRO A 373 5.85 21.93 6.20
N ASP A 374 6.27 21.97 7.47
CA ASP A 374 7.10 20.90 8.06
C ASP A 374 6.40 19.53 8.07
N TYR A 375 5.07 19.53 8.12
CA TYR A 375 4.24 18.32 8.16
C TYR A 375 3.82 17.83 6.77
N GLN A 376 4.07 18.58 5.69
CA GLN A 376 3.52 18.28 4.35
C GLN A 376 3.93 16.90 3.82
N LEU A 377 5.18 16.47 4.05
CA LEU A 377 5.66 15.16 3.60
C LEU A 377 5.18 14.02 4.50
N GLN A 378 4.93 14.29 5.78
CA GLN A 378 4.39 13.30 6.71
C GLN A 378 2.90 13.05 6.41
N GLU A 379 2.11 14.12 6.24
CA GLU A 379 0.68 14.02 5.88
C GLU A 379 0.44 13.52 4.43
N ALA A 380 1.48 13.47 3.60
CA ALA A 380 1.46 12.87 2.27
C ALA A 380 1.98 11.42 2.24
N SER A 381 2.54 10.92 3.34
CA SER A 381 2.88 9.49 3.50
C SER A 381 1.64 8.66 3.81
N GLU A 382 1.78 7.34 3.78
CA GLU A 382 0.71 6.44 4.24
C GLU A 382 0.60 6.45 5.77
N PHE A 383 -0.40 5.81 6.36
CA PHE A 383 -0.52 5.70 7.81
C PHE A 383 -0.80 4.26 8.23
N ALA A 384 0.12 3.67 8.99
CA ALA A 384 0.13 2.27 9.39
C ALA A 384 -1.17 1.87 10.09
N GLY A 385 -1.66 2.69 11.02
CA GLY A 385 -2.91 2.42 11.74
C GLY A 385 -4.12 2.29 10.81
N ARG A 386 -4.21 3.08 9.73
CA ARG A 386 -5.28 2.97 8.72
C ARG A 386 -5.13 1.73 7.85
N ILE A 387 -3.91 1.33 7.50
CA ILE A 387 -3.63 0.10 6.75
C ILE A 387 -4.13 -1.11 7.56
N PHE A 388 -3.78 -1.21 8.85
CA PHE A 388 -4.18 -2.37 9.66
C PHE A 388 -5.62 -2.31 10.19
N LYS A 389 -6.21 -1.13 10.40
CA LYS A 389 -7.69 -1.02 10.62
C LYS A 389 -8.47 -1.53 9.41
N ARG A 390 -8.02 -1.34 8.16
CA ARG A 390 -8.64 -1.98 6.99
C ARG A 390 -8.54 -3.51 7.06
N VAL A 391 -7.38 -4.06 7.43
CA VAL A 391 -7.20 -5.52 7.63
C VAL A 391 -8.20 -6.03 8.68
N LEU A 392 -8.38 -5.33 9.81
CA LEU A 392 -9.37 -5.66 10.83
C LEU A 392 -10.80 -5.71 10.24
N TYR A 393 -11.22 -4.69 9.50
CA TYR A 393 -12.58 -4.65 8.95
C TYR A 393 -12.84 -5.73 7.91
N TYR A 394 -11.82 -6.14 7.14
CA TYR A 394 -11.93 -7.35 6.32
C TYR A 394 -12.05 -8.60 7.21
N MET A 395 -11.20 -8.78 8.23
CA MET A 395 -11.28 -9.91 9.17
C MET A 395 -12.67 -10.04 9.81
N CYS A 396 -13.26 -8.94 10.27
CA CYS A 396 -14.58 -8.92 10.90
C CYS A 396 -15.73 -9.32 9.96
N SER A 397 -15.52 -9.44 8.65
CA SER A 397 -16.58 -9.83 7.70
C SER A 397 -16.82 -11.34 7.56
N ASP A 398 -15.97 -12.18 8.18
CA ASP A 398 -16.03 -13.66 8.23
C ASP A 398 -15.05 -14.15 9.33
N PRO A 399 -15.21 -13.73 10.62
CA PRO A 399 -14.13 -13.73 11.63
C PRO A 399 -13.40 -15.05 11.77
N ASN A 400 -14.16 -16.14 11.93
CA ASN A 400 -13.66 -17.52 11.98
C ASN A 400 -12.68 -17.83 10.85
N LYS A 401 -12.98 -17.33 9.64
CA LYS A 401 -12.35 -17.71 8.38
C LYS A 401 -11.14 -16.86 7.99
N TYR A 402 -11.02 -15.62 8.46
CA TYR A 402 -9.80 -14.81 8.27
C TYR A 402 -8.83 -14.87 9.44
N HIS A 403 -9.37 -14.81 10.67
CA HIS A 403 -8.59 -14.47 11.85
C HIS A 403 -7.34 -15.35 12.01
N PRO A 404 -7.41 -16.69 11.90
CA PRO A 404 -6.25 -17.51 12.16
C PRO A 404 -5.18 -17.47 11.04
N ILE A 405 -5.49 -17.00 9.82
CA ILE A 405 -4.44 -16.83 8.78
C ILE A 405 -3.78 -15.47 8.88
N VAL A 406 -4.54 -14.41 9.17
CA VAL A 406 -3.93 -13.12 9.47
C VAL A 406 -3.02 -13.25 10.70
N THR A 407 -3.47 -14.03 11.71
CA THR A 407 -2.63 -14.48 12.83
C THR A 407 -1.41 -15.30 12.36
N GLU A 408 -1.57 -16.31 11.51
CA GLU A 408 -0.45 -17.11 10.98
C GLU A 408 0.59 -16.24 10.25
N MET A 409 0.15 -15.30 9.41
CA MET A 409 1.02 -14.41 8.65
C MET A 409 1.80 -13.46 9.56
N PHE A 410 1.15 -12.90 10.59
CA PHE A 410 1.84 -12.06 11.58
C PHE A 410 2.76 -12.88 12.50
N GLU A 411 2.32 -14.03 13.03
CA GLU A 411 3.17 -14.89 13.86
C GLU A 411 4.43 -15.34 13.10
N ASN A 412 4.33 -15.59 11.78
CA ASN A 412 5.47 -15.87 10.90
C ASN A 412 6.40 -14.65 10.69
N PHE A 413 5.85 -13.47 10.36
CA PHE A 413 6.64 -12.22 10.21
C PHE A 413 7.40 -11.88 11.51
N GLU A 414 6.73 -12.01 12.64
CA GLU A 414 7.30 -11.76 13.97
C GLU A 414 8.32 -12.83 14.35
N SER A 415 8.11 -14.09 13.93
CA SER A 415 9.07 -15.16 14.15
C SER A 415 10.36 -14.96 13.35
N ALA A 416 10.25 -14.58 12.08
CA ALA A 416 11.40 -14.17 11.28
C ALA A 416 12.12 -12.96 11.89
N SER A 417 11.37 -11.98 12.40
CA SER A 417 11.92 -10.79 13.07
C SER A 417 12.67 -11.16 14.36
N ARG A 418 12.10 -12.01 15.24
CA ARG A 418 12.75 -12.49 16.47
C ARG A 418 14.04 -13.26 16.17
N VAL A 419 14.01 -14.20 15.22
CA VAL A 419 15.17 -15.00 14.81
C VAL A 419 16.31 -14.13 14.27
N GLN A 420 16.01 -13.08 13.51
CA GLN A 420 17.02 -12.12 13.04
C GLN A 420 17.58 -11.27 14.19
N VAL A 421 16.72 -10.83 15.11
CA VAL A 421 17.09 -9.98 16.24
C VAL A 421 17.99 -10.71 17.25
N GLU A 422 17.53 -11.85 17.76
CA GLU A 422 18.29 -12.76 18.62
C GLU A 422 19.51 -13.33 17.89
N GLY A 423 19.40 -13.53 16.57
CA GLY A 423 20.42 -14.11 15.70
C GLY A 423 21.64 -13.21 15.57
N TRP A 424 21.47 -12.02 15.01
CA TRP A 424 22.58 -11.15 14.60
C TRP A 424 22.42 -9.66 14.96
N VAL A 425 21.21 -9.08 14.92
CA VAL A 425 21.04 -7.61 15.03
C VAL A 425 21.55 -7.09 16.37
N GLU A 426 21.02 -7.61 17.48
CA GLU A 426 21.39 -7.12 18.82
C GLU A 426 22.82 -7.50 19.20
N LYS A 427 23.29 -8.68 18.78
CA LYS A 427 24.69 -9.09 18.99
C LYS A 427 25.67 -8.16 18.27
N THR A 428 25.34 -7.72 17.05
CA THR A 428 26.17 -6.79 16.27
C THR A 428 26.15 -5.41 16.90
N ALA A 429 24.97 -4.87 17.23
CA ALA A 429 24.82 -3.58 17.89
C ALA A 429 25.55 -3.52 19.26
N LEU A 430 25.39 -4.56 20.10
CA LEU A 430 26.12 -4.69 21.37
C LEU A 430 27.64 -4.78 21.19
N THR A 431 28.11 -5.41 20.10
CA THR A 431 29.55 -5.51 19.80
C THR A 431 30.11 -4.16 19.37
N MET A 432 29.43 -3.45 18.47
CA MET A 432 29.75 -2.07 18.07
C MET A 432 29.77 -1.12 19.28
N ILE A 433 28.77 -1.19 20.17
CA ILE A 433 28.73 -0.39 21.42
C ILE A 433 29.96 -0.68 22.28
N LYS A 434 30.33 -1.96 22.48
CA LYS A 434 31.52 -2.37 23.26
C LYS A 434 32.85 -1.95 22.63
N GLN A 435 32.88 -1.78 21.30
CA GLN A 435 34.03 -1.25 20.54
C GLN A 435 34.08 0.29 20.51
N GLY A 436 33.06 0.98 21.06
CA GLY A 436 32.94 2.44 21.04
C GLY A 436 32.17 3.00 19.84
N GLU A 437 31.79 2.15 18.89
CA GLU A 437 31.08 2.48 17.65
C GLU A 437 29.57 2.68 17.85
N ARG A 438 29.14 3.27 18.98
CA ARG A 438 27.72 3.42 19.35
C ARG A 438 26.88 4.08 18.23
N LYS A 439 27.44 5.03 17.46
CA LYS A 439 26.74 5.62 16.32
C LYS A 439 26.42 4.62 15.20
N ALA A 440 27.34 3.68 14.91
CA ALA A 440 27.11 2.61 13.94
C ALA A 440 26.03 1.64 14.44
N ALA A 441 26.06 1.30 15.74
CA ALA A 441 25.01 0.50 16.38
C ALA A 441 23.63 1.15 16.26
N GLN A 442 23.51 2.44 16.60
CA GLN A 442 22.27 3.21 16.46
C GLN A 442 21.76 3.24 15.02
N SER A 443 22.63 3.49 14.03
CA SER A 443 22.23 3.49 12.62
C SER A 443 21.85 2.08 12.12
N LEU A 444 22.48 1.01 12.61
CA LEU A 444 22.08 -0.37 12.36
C LEU A 444 20.67 -0.67 12.92
N LEU A 445 20.41 -0.34 14.19
CA LEU A 445 19.10 -0.53 14.82
C LEU A 445 18.02 0.27 14.07
N THR A 446 18.32 1.51 13.69
CA THR A 446 17.41 2.36 12.89
C THR A 446 17.09 1.72 11.55
N TYR A 447 18.11 1.33 10.79
CA TYR A 447 17.96 0.67 9.49
C TYR A 447 17.13 -0.62 9.60
N TYR A 448 17.38 -1.43 10.63
CA TYR A 448 16.64 -2.67 10.83
C TYR A 448 15.17 -2.43 11.21
N SER A 449 14.87 -1.54 12.17
CA SER A 449 13.49 -1.16 12.49
C SER A 449 12.75 -0.58 11.28
N HIS A 450 13.39 0.32 10.51
CA HIS A 450 12.79 0.89 9.30
C HIS A 450 12.52 -0.18 8.23
N THR A 451 13.44 -1.13 8.04
CA THR A 451 13.25 -2.25 7.11
C THR A 451 12.11 -3.18 7.55
N ARG A 452 12.04 -3.53 8.84
CA ARG A 452 10.91 -4.29 9.39
C ARG A 452 9.59 -3.53 9.27
N ALA A 453 9.58 -2.22 9.52
CA ALA A 453 8.40 -1.37 9.39
C ALA A 453 7.88 -1.31 7.95
N ALA A 454 8.76 -1.13 6.96
CA ALA A 454 8.39 -1.15 5.55
C ALA A 454 7.86 -2.52 5.10
N GLU A 455 8.50 -3.63 5.51
CA GLU A 455 7.99 -4.98 5.23
C GLU A 455 6.64 -5.27 5.92
N ALA A 456 6.40 -4.72 7.12
CA ALA A 456 5.09 -4.82 7.77
C ALA A 456 4.01 -4.09 6.97
N LEU A 457 4.28 -2.88 6.45
CA LEU A 457 3.36 -2.16 5.56
C LEU A 457 3.08 -2.96 4.28
N GLU A 458 4.10 -3.57 3.67
CA GLU A 458 3.92 -4.42 2.48
C GLU A 458 3.08 -5.67 2.77
N VAL A 459 3.22 -6.29 3.96
CA VAL A 459 2.31 -7.36 4.41
C VAL A 459 0.88 -6.81 4.58
N GLY A 460 0.72 -5.63 5.18
CA GLY A 460 -0.58 -4.96 5.32
C GLY A 460 -1.23 -4.58 3.99
N HIS A 461 -0.45 -4.18 2.98
CA HIS A 461 -0.91 -3.91 1.61
C HIS A 461 -1.22 -5.18 0.85
N THR A 462 -0.35 -6.19 0.90
CA THR A 462 -0.60 -7.51 0.32
C THR A 462 -1.88 -8.11 0.89
N MET A 463 -2.07 -8.03 2.22
CA MET A 463 -3.33 -8.36 2.87
C MET A 463 -4.45 -7.49 2.33
N ASN A 464 -4.43 -6.17 2.45
CA ASN A 464 -5.54 -5.32 2.00
C ASN A 464 -5.90 -5.45 0.53
N ASN A 465 -4.93 -5.71 -0.37
CA ASN A 465 -5.18 -5.90 -1.79
C ASN A 465 -5.72 -7.29 -2.08
N ALA A 466 -5.16 -8.33 -1.45
CA ALA A 466 -5.75 -9.68 -1.45
C ALA A 466 -7.00 -9.80 -0.57
N LEU A 467 -7.38 -8.73 0.16
CA LEU A 467 -8.58 -8.54 0.99
C LEU A 467 -9.57 -7.49 0.40
N ASP A 468 -9.22 -6.84 -0.73
CA ASP A 468 -10.08 -5.91 -1.49
C ASP A 468 -10.31 -6.34 -2.95
N GLY A 469 -9.29 -6.87 -3.64
CA GLY A 469 -9.46 -7.85 -4.76
C GLY A 469 -10.12 -9.16 -4.30
N TYR A 470 -10.35 -9.18 -3.01
CA TYR A 470 -11.25 -10.02 -2.30
C TYR A 470 -12.70 -9.54 -2.45
N ILE A 471 -13.10 -8.27 -2.34
CA ILE A 471 -14.47 -7.92 -1.88
C ILE A 471 -15.62 -7.74 -2.94
N LYS A 472 -15.56 -8.23 -4.22
CA LYS A 472 -16.61 -7.97 -5.28
C LYS A 472 -17.33 -9.12 -6.16
N LEU A 473 -16.77 -9.93 -7.12
CA LEU A 473 -17.24 -11.24 -7.80
C LEU A 473 -18.01 -12.40 -7.06
N THR A 474 -18.49 -12.24 -5.84
CA THR A 474 -19.49 -13.14 -5.23
C THR A 474 -20.56 -12.35 -4.48
N GLY A 475 -20.63 -11.03 -4.68
CA GLY A 475 -21.67 -10.16 -4.15
C GLY A 475 -21.83 -10.12 -2.62
N LYS A 476 -20.88 -10.62 -1.81
CA LYS A 476 -20.90 -10.42 -0.36
C LYS A 476 -20.72 -8.95 0.05
N TRP A 477 -20.23 -8.04 -0.80
CA TRP A 477 -20.23 -6.60 -0.45
C TRP A 477 -21.66 -6.18 -0.17
N ARG A 478 -21.89 -5.64 1.03
CA ARG A 478 -23.21 -5.24 1.50
C ARG A 478 -23.21 -3.74 1.73
N GLY A 479 -24.22 -3.06 1.20
CA GLY A 479 -24.57 -1.75 1.76
C GLY A 479 -25.02 -1.93 3.22
N PRO A 480 -24.68 -1.00 4.12
CA PRO A 480 -25.12 -1.06 5.52
C PRO A 480 -26.66 -1.08 5.60
N LYS A 481 -27.16 -1.67 6.70
CA LYS A 481 -28.57 -1.71 7.07
C LYS A 481 -28.75 -1.02 8.42
N GLY A 482 -29.95 -0.49 8.67
CA GLY A 482 -30.22 0.34 9.83
C GLY A 482 -30.05 1.83 9.56
N ASP A 483 -30.53 2.65 10.49
CA ASP A 483 -30.51 4.12 10.41
C ASP A 483 -29.29 4.74 11.11
N GLN A 484 -28.41 3.91 11.71
CA GLN A 484 -27.18 4.30 12.40
C GLN A 484 -25.96 3.69 11.70
N ILE A 485 -24.81 4.34 11.82
CA ILE A 485 -23.52 3.79 11.35
C ILE A 485 -23.09 2.62 12.23
N ASN A 486 -23.28 2.76 13.55
CA ASN A 486 -23.11 1.72 14.55
C ASN A 486 -24.46 1.48 15.24
N ASP A 487 -25.05 0.28 15.10
CA ASP A 487 -26.21 -0.14 15.89
C ASP A 487 -25.75 -1.15 16.94
N SER A 488 -25.99 -0.86 18.22
CA SER A 488 -25.62 -1.71 19.35
C SER A 488 -26.39 -3.02 19.42
N GLY A 489 -27.47 -3.17 18.63
CA GLY A 489 -28.22 -4.41 18.49
C GLY A 489 -27.54 -5.48 17.62
N GLU A 490 -26.85 -5.09 16.53
CA GLU A 490 -26.18 -6.05 15.61
C GLU A 490 -24.63 -6.03 15.76
N GLY A 491 -24.00 -4.89 16.08
CA GLY A 491 -22.54 -4.77 16.14
C GLY A 491 -21.87 -5.59 17.26
N ASN A 492 -22.61 -5.91 18.32
CA ASN A 492 -22.13 -6.73 19.45
C ASN A 492 -21.89 -8.21 19.08
N GLU A 493 -22.40 -8.70 17.96
CA GLU A 493 -22.13 -10.06 17.50
C GLU A 493 -20.86 -10.12 16.65
N THR A 494 -20.73 -9.23 15.66
CA THR A 494 -19.72 -9.32 14.59
C THR A 494 -18.28 -9.04 15.02
N ILE A 495 -18.06 -8.07 15.92
CA ILE A 495 -16.72 -7.77 16.46
C ILE A 495 -16.46 -8.58 17.74
N LYS A 496 -17.50 -8.83 18.54
CA LYS A 496 -17.35 -9.23 19.94
C LYS A 496 -17.72 -10.71 20.22
N SER A 497 -18.68 -11.35 19.53
CA SER A 497 -19.13 -12.70 19.93
C SER A 497 -18.48 -13.89 19.17
N GLU A 498 -18.32 -13.81 17.85
CA GLU A 498 -18.09 -15.00 17.01
C GLU A 498 -16.75 -15.73 17.22
N LEU A 499 -15.75 -15.08 17.84
CA LEU A 499 -14.43 -15.67 18.10
C LEU A 499 -14.39 -16.57 19.36
N THR A 500 -15.54 -16.89 19.96
CA THR A 500 -15.63 -17.74 21.16
C THR A 500 -16.57 -18.94 21.02
N THR A 501 -16.03 -20.10 20.65
CA THR A 501 -16.80 -21.36 20.62
C THR A 501 -17.21 -21.82 22.02
N ARG A 502 -18.52 -21.97 22.28
CA ARG A 502 -19.07 -22.68 23.45
C ARG A 502 -19.86 -23.94 23.03
N PRO A 503 -19.95 -24.98 23.88
CA PRO A 503 -20.48 -26.29 23.45
C PRO A 503 -22.00 -26.30 23.24
N ALA A 504 -22.44 -27.02 22.20
CA ALA A 504 -23.85 -27.07 21.80
C ALA A 504 -24.77 -27.79 22.81
N LYS A 505 -26.03 -27.35 22.88
CA LYS A 505 -27.16 -28.11 23.46
C LYS A 505 -28.33 -28.18 22.49
N MET A 506 -28.76 -29.40 22.16
CA MET A 506 -29.94 -29.68 21.35
C MET A 506 -31.26 -29.49 22.13
N SER A 507 -32.26 -28.83 21.53
CA SER A 507 -33.71 -29.17 21.57
C SER A 507 -34.53 -27.96 21.05
N LYS A 508 -35.76 -28.08 20.52
CA LYS A 508 -36.58 -29.22 20.04
C LYS A 508 -37.62 -28.66 19.04
N ARG A 509 -38.17 -29.49 18.15
CA ARG A 509 -39.33 -29.12 17.31
C ARG A 509 -40.66 -29.25 18.07
N SER A 510 -41.62 -28.40 17.72
CA SER A 510 -43.07 -28.68 17.78
C SER A 510 -43.80 -27.93 16.66
N TRP A 511 -44.92 -28.46 16.15
CA TRP A 511 -45.65 -27.98 14.97
C TRP A 511 -47.13 -27.74 15.29
N SER A 512 -47.68 -26.62 14.78
CA SER A 512 -49.12 -26.34 14.54
C SER A 512 -49.20 -24.88 14.05
N GLU A 513 -50.03 -24.45 13.10
CA GLU A 513 -51.08 -25.14 12.31
C GLU A 513 -51.28 -24.38 10.97
N ALA A 514 -52.19 -24.80 10.09
CA ALA A 514 -52.33 -24.23 8.74
C ALA A 514 -53.78 -24.07 8.25
N GLU A 515 -53.94 -23.10 7.34
CA GLU A 515 -55.01 -22.92 6.33
C GLU A 515 -56.41 -22.37 6.70
N ASN A 516 -57.01 -21.75 5.67
CA ASN A 516 -58.38 -21.23 5.50
C ASN A 516 -58.78 -19.98 6.33
N GLY A 517 -59.17 -18.83 5.74
CA GLY A 517 -59.11 -18.38 4.34
C GLY A 517 -60.46 -17.96 3.73
N GLU A 518 -60.61 -16.69 3.35
CA GLU A 518 -61.71 -16.20 2.49
C GLU A 518 -61.33 -14.85 1.80
N ASN A 519 -61.98 -14.50 0.69
CA ASN A 519 -61.55 -13.42 -0.23
C ASN A 519 -62.35 -12.11 -0.12
N GLN A 520 -61.66 -10.96 -0.23
CA GLN A 520 -62.16 -9.79 -0.99
C GLN A 520 -61.09 -8.72 -1.31
N PHE A 521 -61.41 -7.83 -2.25
CA PHE A 521 -60.48 -6.91 -2.94
C PHE A 521 -60.04 -5.67 -2.12
N PRO A 522 -58.86 -5.09 -2.41
CA PRO A 522 -58.37 -3.87 -1.75
C PRO A 522 -58.88 -2.56 -2.42
N PRO A 523 -59.24 -1.52 -1.64
CA PRO A 523 -59.32 -0.14 -2.10
C PRO A 523 -57.98 0.60 -1.99
N GLN A 524 -57.76 1.62 -2.83
CA GLN A 524 -56.53 2.43 -2.92
C GLN A 524 -56.53 3.69 -2.01
N ILE A 525 -55.43 4.47 -2.07
CA ILE A 525 -55.29 5.91 -1.71
C ILE A 525 -55.26 6.23 -0.20
N SER A 526 -54.37 7.06 0.35
CA SER A 526 -53.01 7.53 0.00
C SER A 526 -52.39 8.24 1.24
N ARG A 527 -51.09 8.54 1.26
CA ARG A 527 -50.46 9.37 2.32
C ARG A 527 -49.80 10.64 1.76
N LYS A 528 -49.95 11.76 2.48
CA LYS A 528 -49.34 13.06 2.15
C LYS A 528 -47.86 13.10 2.55
N VAL A 529 -46.97 13.58 1.66
CA VAL A 529 -45.50 13.53 1.85
C VAL A 529 -44.88 14.92 2.11
N LYS A 530 -43.77 14.97 2.86
CA LYS A 530 -42.97 16.18 3.18
C LYS A 530 -41.91 16.48 2.10
N ALA A 531 -41.54 17.75 1.95
CA ALA A 531 -40.68 18.24 0.86
C ALA A 531 -39.21 17.77 0.89
N CYS A 532 -38.72 17.30 -0.27
CA CYS A 532 -37.33 16.89 -0.53
C CYS A 532 -36.30 18.04 -0.46
N THR A 533 -35.03 17.69 -0.22
CA THR A 533 -33.96 18.63 0.20
C THR A 533 -33.61 19.69 -0.86
N ALA A 534 -33.54 19.31 -2.13
CA ALA A 534 -33.24 20.24 -3.23
C ALA A 534 -34.36 21.28 -3.45
N CYS A 535 -35.63 20.87 -3.46
CA CYS A 535 -36.76 21.81 -3.43
C CYS A 535 -36.70 22.75 -2.21
N ARG A 536 -36.30 22.24 -1.04
CA ARG A 536 -36.19 23.01 0.20
C ARG A 536 -35.10 24.09 0.11
N ARG A 537 -33.92 23.76 -0.46
CA ARG A 537 -32.83 24.73 -0.74
C ARG A 537 -33.26 25.82 -1.72
N GLN A 538 -34.03 25.48 -2.76
CA GLN A 538 -34.55 26.46 -3.74
C GLN A 538 -35.86 27.16 -3.31
N LYS A 539 -36.35 26.96 -2.07
CA LYS A 539 -37.60 27.51 -1.52
C LYS A 539 -38.85 27.28 -2.39
N ILE A 540 -38.90 26.17 -3.14
CA ILE A 540 -40.04 25.81 -4.01
C ILE A 540 -40.87 24.65 -3.43
N LYS A 541 -42.19 24.70 -3.67
CA LYS A 541 -43.14 23.68 -3.20
C LYS A 541 -42.86 22.34 -3.89
N CYS A 542 -42.41 21.36 -3.10
CA CYS A 542 -42.14 20.00 -3.55
C CYS A 542 -43.43 19.24 -3.90
N LEU A 543 -43.31 18.33 -4.86
CA LEU A 543 -44.28 17.30 -5.23
C LEU A 543 -43.50 15.97 -5.20
N ILE A 544 -44.08 14.93 -4.59
CA ILE A 544 -43.50 13.59 -4.49
C ILE A 544 -44.55 12.58 -4.94
N ASP A 545 -44.09 11.71 -5.81
CA ASP A 545 -44.77 10.65 -6.53
C ASP A 545 -44.58 9.33 -5.76
N GLU A 546 -45.44 8.33 -5.97
CA GLU A 546 -45.37 7.06 -5.20
C GLU A 546 -44.14 6.20 -5.57
N ASN A 547 -43.42 6.54 -6.65
CA ASN A 547 -42.21 5.86 -7.12
C ASN A 547 -40.94 6.18 -6.31
N GLY A 548 -40.99 7.13 -5.36
CA GLY A 548 -39.81 7.55 -4.58
C GLY A 548 -38.99 8.67 -5.26
N PRO A 549 -37.83 9.05 -4.69
CA PRO A 549 -36.98 10.10 -5.24
C PRO A 549 -36.20 9.64 -6.50
N PRO A 550 -35.89 10.54 -7.46
CA PRO A 550 -36.04 12.00 -7.39
C PRO A 550 -37.50 12.48 -7.44
N CYS A 551 -37.86 13.30 -6.45
CA CYS A 551 -39.15 14.01 -6.39
C CYS A 551 -39.36 14.80 -7.69
N ARG A 552 -40.53 14.71 -8.36
CA ARG A 552 -40.76 15.25 -9.73
C ARG A 552 -40.12 16.62 -10.00
N ARG A 553 -40.25 17.54 -9.04
CA ARG A 553 -39.74 18.93 -9.14
C ARG A 553 -38.22 19.11 -8.96
N CYS A 554 -37.49 18.01 -8.80
CA CYS A 554 -36.03 17.92 -8.86
C CYS A 554 -35.56 17.06 -10.04
N ALA A 555 -36.36 16.09 -10.52
CA ALA A 555 -36.19 15.48 -11.83
C ALA A 555 -36.31 16.56 -12.94
N GLU A 556 -37.40 17.35 -12.93
CA GLU A 556 -37.64 18.58 -13.73
C GLU A 556 -36.51 19.66 -13.64
N LYS A 557 -35.50 19.43 -12.80
CA LYS A 557 -34.35 20.33 -12.59
C LYS A 557 -32.98 19.64 -12.67
N GLY A 558 -32.90 18.36 -13.02
CA GLY A 558 -31.64 17.60 -13.18
C GLY A 558 -30.75 17.62 -11.93
N LEU A 559 -31.27 17.13 -10.80
CA LEU A 559 -30.57 17.08 -9.52
C LEU A 559 -30.44 15.64 -8.97
N GLY A 560 -30.00 14.72 -9.83
CA GLY A 560 -29.72 13.32 -9.52
C GLY A 560 -28.51 13.03 -8.64
N PHE A 561 -28.42 11.78 -8.18
CA PHE A 561 -27.37 11.26 -7.29
C PHE A 561 -27.11 9.77 -7.57
N LEU A 562 -25.84 9.34 -7.50
CA LEU A 562 -25.38 8.03 -7.98
C LEU A 562 -25.82 6.82 -7.13
N ARG A 563 -25.89 5.64 -7.77
CA ARG A 563 -25.82 4.31 -7.13
C ARG A 563 -25.04 3.32 -8.00
N PHE A 564 -24.46 2.30 -7.35
CA PHE A 564 -23.34 1.48 -7.87
C PHE A 564 -23.79 0.23 -8.64
N THR A 565 -22.89 -0.27 -9.50
CA THR A 565 -23.06 -1.52 -10.29
C THR A 565 -21.90 -2.51 -10.13
N GLU A 566 -22.22 -3.74 -10.48
CA GLU A 566 -21.48 -4.97 -10.86
C GLU A 566 -19.95 -5.08 -10.83
N ASN A 567 -19.14 -4.02 -10.79
CA ASN A 567 -17.75 -4.14 -10.31
C ASN A 567 -17.74 -4.63 -8.86
N VAL A 568 -18.78 -4.26 -8.09
CA VAL A 568 -19.17 -4.78 -6.75
C VAL A 568 -19.64 -6.27 -6.79
N VAL A 569 -19.68 -6.84 -8.01
CA VAL A 569 -19.83 -8.26 -8.34
C VAL A 569 -18.70 -8.71 -9.32
N SER A 570 -17.50 -8.08 -9.32
CA SER A 570 -16.36 -8.51 -10.13
C SER A 570 -14.89 -8.38 -9.60
N ASP A 571 -14.65 -8.45 -8.28
CA ASP A 571 -13.48 -9.15 -7.65
C ASP A 571 -13.74 -9.81 -6.23
N LEU A 572 -14.55 -10.90 -6.07
CA LEU A 572 -14.95 -11.73 -4.86
C LEU A 572 -15.14 -13.22 -5.19
N SER A 573 -15.08 -13.65 -6.44
CA SER A 573 -14.64 -15.02 -6.63
C SER A 573 -13.15 -15.09 -6.29
N ASP A 574 -12.40 -13.99 -6.40
CA ASP A 574 -11.06 -13.83 -5.82
C ASP A 574 -11.07 -13.43 -4.32
N MET A 575 -12.23 -13.07 -3.73
CA MET A 575 -12.55 -13.44 -2.33
C MET A 575 -12.48 -14.95 -2.26
N HIS A 576 -13.50 -15.57 -2.84
CA HIS A 576 -13.92 -16.89 -2.44
C HIS A 576 -12.83 -17.94 -2.69
N ASN A 577 -11.94 -17.68 -3.65
CA ASN A 577 -10.72 -18.41 -3.99
C ASN A 577 -9.54 -18.13 -3.03
N PHE A 578 -9.22 -16.87 -2.68
CA PHE A 578 -8.13 -16.57 -1.76
C PHE A 578 -8.40 -17.16 -0.36
N LEU A 579 -9.51 -16.80 0.32
CA LEU A 579 -9.94 -17.51 1.55
C LEU A 579 -10.35 -18.98 1.27
N LYS A 580 -10.34 -19.53 0.04
CA LYS A 580 -10.42 -21.00 -0.13
C LYS A 580 -9.07 -21.65 0.11
N GLN A 581 -8.00 -21.10 -0.43
CA GLN A 581 -6.65 -21.55 -0.09
C GLN A 581 -6.37 -21.33 1.40
N VAL A 582 -6.80 -20.17 1.90
CA VAL A 582 -6.49 -19.64 3.21
C VAL A 582 -7.39 -20.27 4.30
N ALA A 583 -8.69 -20.55 4.06
CA ALA A 583 -9.47 -21.45 4.93
C ALA A 583 -9.13 -22.95 4.76
N GLY A 584 -8.65 -23.36 3.58
CA GLY A 584 -8.13 -24.70 3.34
C GLY A 584 -6.83 -25.02 4.10
N ARG A 585 -6.16 -24.00 4.65
CA ARG A 585 -5.08 -24.13 5.65
C ARG A 585 -5.58 -24.19 7.10
N LEU A 586 -6.85 -23.86 7.34
CA LEU A 586 -7.48 -23.79 8.67
C LEU A 586 -8.55 -24.87 8.92
N ASP A 587 -8.82 -25.75 7.96
CA ASP A 587 -9.85 -26.78 8.05
C ASP A 587 -11.28 -26.22 8.23
N LEU A 588 -11.57 -25.05 7.61
CA LEU A 588 -12.87 -24.37 7.67
C LEU A 588 -13.67 -24.54 6.37
N ASP A 589 -14.77 -25.27 6.46
CA ASP A 589 -15.64 -25.63 5.33
C ASP A 589 -16.56 -24.48 4.87
N LEU A 590 -16.85 -24.43 3.57
CA LEU A 590 -17.44 -23.26 2.91
C LEU A 590 -18.79 -23.56 2.27
N PRO A 591 -19.88 -22.86 2.65
CA PRO A 591 -21.14 -22.99 1.95
C PRO A 591 -21.01 -22.51 0.48
N PRO A 592 -21.55 -23.27 -0.49
CA PRO A 592 -21.41 -22.94 -1.90
C PRO A 592 -22.27 -21.73 -2.30
N LEU A 593 -21.85 -21.08 -3.39
CA LEU A 593 -22.61 -20.04 -4.06
C LEU A 593 -24.00 -20.53 -4.48
N ARG A 594 -25.05 -19.79 -4.09
CA ARG A 594 -26.41 -20.06 -4.57
C ARG A 594 -26.59 -19.55 -6.00
N SER A 595 -26.55 -20.47 -6.96
CA SER A 595 -26.99 -20.23 -8.33
C SER A 595 -28.50 -19.99 -8.39
N PHE A 596 -28.94 -18.87 -8.97
CA PHE A 596 -30.33 -18.64 -9.35
C PHE A 596 -30.54 -19.05 -10.82
N SER A 597 -31.27 -20.14 -11.08
CA SER A 597 -31.61 -20.57 -12.44
C SER A 597 -32.83 -21.50 -12.48
N GLY A 598 -33.82 -21.18 -13.32
CA GLY A 598 -35.01 -21.99 -13.61
C GLY A 598 -36.24 -21.66 -12.75
N SER A 599 -37.48 -21.75 -13.25
CA SER A 599 -37.94 -21.98 -14.65
C SER A 599 -39.42 -21.54 -14.80
N ALA A 600 -39.94 -21.47 -16.04
CA ALA A 600 -41.23 -20.84 -16.36
C ALA A 600 -42.35 -21.85 -16.74
N GLU A 601 -43.46 -21.33 -17.31
CA GLU A 601 -44.66 -22.01 -17.85
C GLU A 601 -45.67 -22.52 -16.78
N GLY A 602 -46.99 -22.53 -16.98
CA GLY A 602 -47.92 -22.16 -18.07
C GLY A 602 -49.36 -22.64 -17.68
N PRO A 603 -50.40 -22.67 -18.56
CA PRO A 603 -50.52 -22.19 -19.95
C PRO A 603 -51.87 -21.45 -20.28
N LYS A 604 -52.02 -20.94 -21.53
CA LYS A 604 -53.20 -20.96 -22.46
C LYS A 604 -54.64 -20.61 -21.99
N ASP A 605 -55.52 -19.97 -22.76
CA ASP A 605 -55.54 -19.32 -24.11
C ASP A 605 -56.69 -18.24 -24.05
N GLU A 606 -57.35 -17.62 -25.06
CA GLU A 606 -57.52 -17.85 -26.51
C GLU A 606 -57.90 -16.54 -27.29
N SER A 607 -57.75 -16.59 -28.62
CA SER A 607 -58.36 -15.87 -29.79
C SER A 607 -59.61 -14.95 -29.60
N PRO A 608 -59.90 -13.97 -30.52
CA PRO A 608 -59.50 -13.98 -31.94
C PRO A 608 -59.01 -12.68 -32.64
N SER A 609 -57.93 -12.85 -33.40
CA SER A 609 -57.53 -12.27 -34.70
C SER A 609 -58.24 -11.04 -35.34
N LEU A 610 -57.42 -10.11 -35.89
CA LEU A 610 -57.43 -9.77 -37.34
C LEU A 610 -56.28 -8.85 -37.80
N SER A 611 -55.27 -9.39 -38.52
CA SER A 611 -54.29 -8.71 -39.42
C SER A 611 -53.42 -7.54 -38.86
N ASN A 612 -52.19 -7.28 -39.31
CA ASN A 612 -51.50 -7.67 -40.55
C ASN A 612 -49.96 -7.55 -40.37
N LYS A 613 -49.18 -8.39 -41.08
CA LYS A 613 -47.74 -8.22 -41.46
C LYS A 613 -46.74 -7.66 -40.44
N GLY A 614 -45.81 -8.53 -40.02
CA GLY A 614 -44.60 -8.18 -39.25
C GLY A 614 -43.47 -7.54 -40.07
N HIS A 615 -42.31 -7.38 -39.44
CA HIS A 615 -40.93 -7.30 -39.96
C HIS A 615 -40.01 -7.10 -38.73
N HIS A 616 -39.03 -7.98 -38.49
CA HIS A 616 -37.65 -7.89 -38.98
C HIS A 616 -36.88 -6.67 -38.42
N VAL A 617 -36.00 -6.94 -37.44
CA VAL A 617 -35.11 -5.96 -36.79
C VAL A 617 -33.99 -5.50 -37.74
N PRO A 618 -33.67 -4.19 -37.78
CA PRO A 618 -32.41 -3.73 -38.36
C PRO A 618 -31.72 -2.54 -37.64
N SER A 619 -30.40 -2.68 -37.46
CA SER A 619 -29.38 -1.62 -37.53
C SER A 619 -29.35 -0.45 -36.52
N ARG A 620 -28.20 0.22 -36.51
CA ARG A 620 -27.79 1.38 -35.71
C ARG A 620 -28.21 2.70 -36.37
N ASP A 621 -28.51 3.71 -35.58
CA ASP A 621 -28.04 5.09 -35.84
C ASP A 621 -27.99 5.88 -34.51
N ASN A 622 -26.79 6.31 -34.08
CA ASN A 622 -26.59 7.02 -32.82
C ASN A 622 -26.60 8.54 -33.04
N SER A 623 -27.78 9.14 -32.98
CA SER A 623 -27.97 10.59 -32.82
C SER A 623 -29.32 10.84 -32.14
N PRO A 624 -29.36 11.47 -30.95
CA PRO A 624 -30.56 11.47 -30.12
C PRO A 624 -31.67 12.34 -30.71
N LYS A 625 -32.73 11.69 -31.19
CA LYS A 625 -34.05 12.29 -31.40
C LYS A 625 -34.77 12.40 -30.05
N LEU A 626 -35.06 13.63 -29.64
CA LEU A 626 -35.85 13.93 -28.46
C LEU A 626 -37.29 13.41 -28.60
N MET A 627 -37.69 12.48 -27.72
CA MET A 627 -39.05 12.36 -27.15
C MET A 627 -38.89 11.96 -25.66
N PRO A 628 -39.92 12.18 -24.81
CA PRO A 628 -39.67 12.74 -23.47
C PRO A 628 -39.71 11.75 -22.31
N GLU A 629 -39.28 12.27 -21.14
CA GLU A 629 -39.32 11.67 -19.80
C GLU A 629 -38.39 10.46 -19.61
N ASP A 630 -37.09 10.75 -19.44
CA ASP A 630 -36.35 10.37 -18.23
C ASP A 630 -35.15 11.32 -18.01
N ASP A 631 -35.03 11.87 -16.79
CA ASP A 631 -33.98 12.81 -16.37
C ASP A 631 -32.97 12.11 -15.45
N ASP A 632 -31.71 11.90 -15.88
CA ASP A 632 -30.47 12.00 -15.03
C ASP A 632 -29.18 11.51 -15.76
N VAL A 633 -28.71 12.24 -16.78
CA VAL A 633 -27.28 12.21 -17.21
C VAL A 633 -26.82 13.62 -17.62
N PRO A 634 -25.64 14.12 -17.17
CA PRO A 634 -25.13 15.43 -17.58
C PRO A 634 -24.89 15.57 -19.09
N TYR A 635 -25.45 16.64 -19.67
CA TYR A 635 -25.42 16.94 -21.11
C TYR A 635 -24.01 17.38 -21.57
N ALA A 636 -23.42 16.74 -22.57
CA ALA A 636 -22.11 17.11 -23.10
C ALA A 636 -22.13 18.54 -23.72
N PRO A 637 -21.05 19.36 -23.62
CA PRO A 637 -21.09 20.78 -24.01
C PRO A 637 -21.47 21.05 -25.48
N ILE A 638 -21.11 20.15 -26.39
CA ILE A 638 -21.46 20.20 -27.82
C ILE A 638 -23.00 20.19 -28.04
N HIS A 639 -23.72 19.58 -27.11
CA HIS A 639 -25.15 19.33 -27.20
C HIS A 639 -25.98 20.59 -26.90
N SER A 640 -25.44 21.49 -26.06
CA SER A 640 -25.93 22.87 -25.93
C SER A 640 -25.71 23.69 -27.20
N LEU A 641 -24.58 23.52 -27.89
CA LEU A 641 -24.27 24.21 -29.14
C LEU A 641 -25.21 23.78 -30.28
N TYR A 642 -25.53 22.48 -30.38
CA TYR A 642 -26.53 21.97 -31.35
C TYR A 642 -27.94 22.55 -31.13
N THR A 643 -28.30 22.81 -29.88
CA THR A 643 -29.60 23.40 -29.49
C THR A 643 -29.64 24.91 -29.77
N LEU A 644 -28.57 25.64 -29.44
CA LEU A 644 -28.46 27.09 -29.67
C LEU A 644 -28.34 27.46 -31.15
N THR A 645 -27.48 26.77 -31.91
CA THR A 645 -27.09 27.19 -33.28
C THR A 645 -27.99 26.61 -34.38
N LYS A 646 -28.70 25.50 -34.11
CA LYS A 646 -29.49 24.74 -35.10
C LYS A 646 -28.73 24.33 -36.38
N LEU A 647 -27.40 24.30 -36.35
CA LEU A 647 -26.54 24.00 -37.50
C LEU A 647 -26.78 22.58 -38.05
N ARG A 648 -27.55 22.47 -39.13
CA ARG A 648 -27.83 21.19 -39.83
C ARG A 648 -26.56 20.47 -40.29
N ALA A 649 -25.48 21.19 -40.56
CA ALA A 649 -24.20 20.64 -41.00
C ALA A 649 -23.62 19.58 -40.04
N LEU A 650 -23.94 19.65 -38.73
CA LEU A 650 -23.38 18.81 -37.67
C LEU A 650 -24.26 17.59 -37.30
N ARG A 651 -25.37 17.34 -38.01
CA ARG A 651 -26.24 16.17 -37.76
C ARG A 651 -25.99 15.09 -38.81
N SER A 652 -25.96 13.82 -38.39
CA SER A 652 -25.98 12.68 -39.33
C SER A 652 -27.33 12.63 -40.09
N PRO A 653 -27.37 12.22 -41.37
CA PRO A 653 -28.63 11.91 -42.05
C PRO A 653 -29.08 10.49 -41.69
N ASP A 654 -30.22 10.39 -40.98
CA ASP A 654 -30.89 9.12 -40.68
C ASP A 654 -31.52 8.53 -41.96
N ASP A 655 -30.73 7.83 -42.76
CA ASP A 655 -31.25 7.01 -43.88
C ASP A 655 -30.50 5.68 -43.96
N MET A 656 -31.16 4.61 -43.53
CA MET A 656 -30.61 3.24 -43.43
C MET A 656 -30.97 2.35 -44.64
N ASN A 657 -31.45 2.93 -45.76
CA ASN A 657 -31.89 2.14 -46.92
C ASN A 657 -31.74 2.89 -48.28
N SER A 658 -30.51 3.10 -48.75
CA SER A 658 -30.21 3.21 -50.20
C SER A 658 -28.71 3.36 -50.52
N GLN A 659 -27.98 2.24 -50.54
CA GLN A 659 -26.89 2.08 -51.51
C GLN A 659 -27.06 0.73 -52.24
N GLN A 660 -27.74 0.78 -53.37
CA GLN A 660 -27.55 -0.24 -54.41
C GLN A 660 -26.11 -0.11 -54.91
N ASN A 661 -25.38 -1.22 -55.05
CA ASN A 661 -24.02 -1.21 -55.60
C ASN A 661 -23.96 -0.47 -56.95
N PRO A 662 -23.21 0.64 -57.05
CA PRO A 662 -22.63 1.05 -58.32
C PRO A 662 -21.65 -0.03 -58.78
N GLY A 663 -21.29 -0.05 -60.07
CA GLY A 663 -20.36 -1.04 -60.61
C GLY A 663 -19.04 -1.10 -59.82
N MET A 664 -18.60 -2.31 -59.47
CA MET A 664 -17.47 -2.57 -58.57
C MET A 664 -16.11 -2.25 -59.23
N GLU A 665 -15.78 -0.96 -59.29
CA GLU A 665 -14.56 -0.44 -59.92
C GLU A 665 -13.34 -0.50 -58.97
N ASP A 666 -12.93 -1.72 -58.64
CA ASP A 666 -11.76 -1.99 -57.79
C ASP A 666 -10.41 -1.95 -58.55
N VAL A 667 -9.30 -2.04 -57.82
CA VAL A 667 -7.93 -1.92 -58.37
C VAL A 667 -7.54 -2.99 -59.39
N ILE A 668 -8.17 -4.18 -59.35
CA ILE A 668 -7.96 -5.25 -60.32
C ILE A 668 -8.84 -4.99 -61.55
N THR A 669 -10.07 -4.54 -61.35
CA THR A 669 -10.99 -4.12 -62.44
C THR A 669 -10.43 -2.92 -63.22
N LYS A 670 -9.82 -1.95 -62.52
CA LYS A 670 -9.06 -0.82 -63.09
C LYS A 670 -7.72 -1.22 -63.73
N ARG A 671 -7.31 -2.49 -63.61
CA ARG A 671 -6.02 -3.04 -64.09
C ARG A 671 -4.77 -2.34 -63.52
N LEU A 672 -4.85 -1.79 -62.31
CA LEU A 672 -3.69 -1.23 -61.59
C LEU A 672 -2.76 -2.34 -61.06
N ILE A 673 -3.30 -3.54 -60.89
CA ILE A 673 -2.59 -4.75 -60.46
C ILE A 673 -3.22 -5.98 -61.16
N SER A 674 -2.42 -7.01 -61.45
CA SER A 674 -2.95 -8.27 -61.97
C SER A 674 -3.68 -9.06 -60.87
N LEU A 675 -4.63 -9.93 -61.26
CA LEU A 675 -5.33 -10.79 -60.29
C LEU A 675 -4.35 -11.72 -59.55
N ALA A 676 -3.35 -12.25 -60.27
CA ALA A 676 -2.34 -13.14 -59.72
C ALA A 676 -1.42 -12.43 -58.73
N ASP A 677 -0.98 -11.20 -59.03
CA ASP A 677 -0.14 -10.41 -58.13
C ASP A 677 -0.91 -9.97 -56.89
N ALA A 678 -2.18 -9.56 -57.03
CA ALA A 678 -3.04 -9.23 -55.91
C ALA A 678 -3.25 -10.44 -54.97
N GLU A 679 -3.51 -11.63 -55.52
CA GLU A 679 -3.66 -12.84 -54.71
C GLU A 679 -2.34 -13.30 -54.07
N ARG A 680 -1.21 -13.18 -54.78
CA ARG A 680 0.14 -13.45 -54.29
C ARG A 680 0.52 -12.54 -53.12
N LEU A 681 0.32 -11.23 -53.27
CA LEU A 681 0.62 -10.21 -52.27
C LEU A 681 -0.31 -10.29 -51.05
N PHE A 682 -1.61 -10.53 -51.25
CA PHE A 682 -2.55 -10.75 -50.13
C PHE A 682 -2.14 -11.97 -49.28
N ASN A 683 -1.81 -13.09 -49.93
CA ASN A 683 -1.32 -14.29 -49.25
C ASN A 683 0.03 -14.05 -48.54
N PHE A 684 0.92 -13.24 -49.13
CA PHE A 684 2.19 -12.87 -48.50
C PHE A 684 1.97 -12.05 -47.23
N TYR A 685 1.19 -10.96 -47.30
CA TYR A 685 0.85 -10.15 -46.12
C TYR A 685 0.24 -10.99 -45.00
N ARG A 686 -0.80 -11.77 -45.31
CA ARG A 686 -1.52 -12.57 -44.31
C ARG A 686 -0.60 -13.59 -43.62
N LYS A 687 0.32 -14.22 -44.36
CA LYS A 687 1.21 -15.28 -43.82
C LYS A 687 2.52 -14.77 -43.21
N ARG A 688 2.93 -13.52 -43.50
CA ARG A 688 4.26 -13.00 -43.12
C ARG A 688 4.27 -11.68 -42.36
N LEU A 689 3.24 -10.85 -42.50
CA LEU A 689 3.20 -9.48 -41.97
C LEU A 689 2.09 -9.29 -40.93
N ASP A 690 0.90 -9.83 -41.15
CA ASP A 690 -0.21 -9.73 -40.17
C ASP A 690 0.11 -10.33 -38.76
N PRO A 691 0.95 -11.39 -38.62
CA PRO A 691 1.42 -11.85 -37.31
C PRO A 691 2.28 -10.84 -36.53
N TYR A 692 2.78 -9.76 -37.14
CA TYR A 692 3.49 -8.70 -36.43
C TYR A 692 2.54 -7.61 -35.89
N ILE A 693 1.33 -7.51 -36.44
CA ILE A 693 0.20 -6.72 -35.93
C ILE A 693 -0.86 -7.63 -35.28
N TYR A 694 -0.38 -8.71 -34.66
CA TYR A 694 -1.12 -9.65 -33.79
C TYR A 694 -2.38 -10.28 -34.43
N LEU A 695 -2.36 -10.52 -35.76
CA LEU A 695 -3.47 -11.10 -36.54
C LEU A 695 -4.79 -10.30 -36.55
N ILE A 696 -4.75 -9.01 -36.20
CA ILE A 696 -5.95 -8.14 -36.12
C ILE A 696 -6.13 -7.32 -37.41
N GLY A 697 -5.09 -7.17 -38.22
CA GLY A 697 -5.07 -6.33 -39.42
C GLY A 697 -5.97 -6.86 -40.54
N CYS A 698 -5.89 -8.15 -40.90
CA CYS A 698 -6.73 -8.73 -41.96
C CYS A 698 -7.56 -9.93 -41.49
N PRO A 699 -8.87 -9.75 -41.22
CA PRO A 699 -9.74 -10.79 -40.67
C PRO A 699 -10.29 -11.76 -41.74
N TYR A 700 -9.75 -11.74 -42.96
CA TYR A 700 -10.32 -12.44 -44.12
C TYR A 700 -9.40 -13.54 -44.62
N GLU A 701 -9.98 -14.74 -44.81
CA GLU A 701 -9.22 -15.92 -45.23
C GLU A 701 -8.70 -15.78 -46.67
N THR A 702 -9.49 -15.13 -47.55
CA THR A 702 -9.22 -15.05 -48.99
C THR A 702 -9.23 -13.60 -49.50
N MET A 703 -8.40 -13.36 -50.53
CA MET A 703 -8.33 -12.06 -51.21
C MET A 703 -9.69 -11.65 -51.78
N GLN A 704 -10.41 -12.60 -52.39
CA GLN A 704 -11.71 -12.35 -53.01
C GLN A 704 -12.80 -11.98 -51.99
N GLU A 705 -12.76 -12.53 -50.77
CA GLU A 705 -13.67 -12.11 -49.68
C GLU A 705 -13.35 -10.69 -49.21
N CYS A 706 -12.07 -10.39 -48.94
CA CYS A 706 -11.64 -9.03 -48.57
C CYS A 706 -12.03 -8.02 -49.66
N ARG A 707 -11.84 -8.38 -50.94
CA ARG A 707 -12.23 -7.58 -52.11
C ARG A 707 -13.71 -7.24 -52.13
N GLN A 708 -14.58 -8.21 -51.81
CA GLN A 708 -16.04 -8.03 -51.79
C GLN A 708 -16.54 -7.22 -50.59
N LYS A 709 -15.85 -7.29 -49.44
CA LYS A 709 -16.28 -6.65 -48.18
C LYS A 709 -15.65 -5.27 -47.93
N SER A 710 -14.38 -5.05 -48.32
CA SER A 710 -13.68 -3.78 -48.12
C SER A 710 -12.54 -3.59 -49.12
N GLN A 711 -12.80 -2.81 -50.18
CA GLN A 711 -11.77 -2.36 -51.12
C GLN A 711 -10.65 -1.56 -50.42
N PHE A 712 -10.98 -0.75 -49.41
CA PHE A 712 -9.98 0.07 -48.71
C PHE A 712 -9.02 -0.79 -47.87
N LEU A 713 -9.52 -1.84 -47.19
CA LEU A 713 -8.67 -2.79 -46.48
C LEU A 713 -7.82 -3.62 -47.44
N LEU A 714 -8.39 -4.08 -48.56
CA LEU A 714 -7.63 -4.78 -49.59
C LEU A 714 -6.47 -3.92 -50.12
N VAL A 715 -6.72 -2.64 -50.41
CA VAL A 715 -5.69 -1.72 -50.90
C VAL A 715 -4.62 -1.44 -49.84
N ALA A 716 -4.97 -1.29 -48.57
CA ALA A 716 -3.99 -1.16 -47.47
C ALA A 716 -3.11 -2.42 -47.33
N VAL A 717 -3.72 -3.60 -47.32
CA VAL A 717 -3.03 -4.91 -47.28
C VAL A 717 -2.08 -5.06 -48.47
N LEU A 718 -2.52 -4.76 -49.70
CA LEU A 718 -1.69 -4.84 -50.90
C LEU A 718 -0.57 -3.77 -50.92
N THR A 719 -0.80 -2.58 -50.36
CA THR A 719 0.22 -1.54 -50.22
C THR A 719 1.37 -2.01 -49.33
N VAL A 720 1.05 -2.53 -48.14
CA VAL A 720 2.07 -3.01 -47.19
C VAL A 720 2.71 -4.32 -47.66
N ALA A 721 1.97 -5.18 -48.36
CA ALA A 721 2.53 -6.36 -49.02
C ALA A 721 3.61 -5.97 -50.05
N ALA A 722 3.30 -5.05 -50.96
CA ALA A 722 4.21 -4.61 -52.01
C ALA A 722 5.43 -3.85 -51.47
N LEU A 723 5.29 -3.14 -50.34
CA LEU A 723 6.41 -2.50 -49.64
C LEU A 723 7.45 -3.50 -49.08
N HIS A 724 7.03 -4.73 -48.78
CA HIS A 724 7.87 -5.76 -48.16
C HIS A 724 8.22 -6.93 -49.12
N ASP A 725 7.86 -6.80 -50.40
CA ASP A 725 8.16 -7.78 -51.44
C ASP A 725 8.93 -7.10 -52.58
N SER A 726 10.24 -7.31 -52.61
CA SER A 726 11.16 -6.82 -53.66
C SER A 726 10.79 -7.25 -55.10
N THR A 727 9.88 -8.21 -55.28
CA THR A 727 9.36 -8.58 -56.60
C THR A 727 8.16 -7.73 -57.04
N ALA A 728 7.69 -6.83 -56.17
CA ALA A 728 6.53 -5.95 -56.36
C ALA A 728 6.87 -4.45 -56.28
N ASP A 729 8.15 -4.06 -56.32
CA ASP A 729 8.61 -2.66 -56.31
C ASP A 729 7.90 -1.76 -57.35
N TYR A 730 7.55 -2.32 -58.52
CA TYR A 730 6.82 -1.60 -59.57
C TYR A 730 5.31 -1.43 -59.28
N ILE A 731 4.76 -2.22 -58.37
CA ILE A 731 3.36 -2.20 -57.93
C ILE A 731 3.18 -1.21 -56.78
N TYR A 732 4.14 -1.15 -55.84
CA TYR A 732 4.03 -0.36 -54.62
C TYR A 732 3.64 1.12 -54.85
N PRO A 733 4.29 1.90 -55.75
CA PRO A 733 3.92 3.30 -55.97
C PRO A 733 2.49 3.48 -56.48
N VAL A 734 2.01 2.58 -57.34
CA VAL A 734 0.67 2.64 -57.94
C VAL A 734 -0.40 2.38 -56.89
N ILE A 735 -0.22 1.33 -56.08
CA ILE A 735 -1.20 0.93 -55.06
C ILE A 735 -1.13 1.85 -53.83
N SER A 736 0.05 2.35 -53.46
CA SER A 736 0.21 3.41 -52.43
C SER A 736 -0.44 4.72 -52.86
N SER A 737 -0.41 5.07 -54.15
CA SER A 737 -1.14 6.25 -54.66
C SER A 737 -2.66 6.06 -54.62
N GLU A 738 -3.20 4.87 -54.93
CA GLU A 738 -4.64 4.60 -54.79
C GLU A 738 -5.06 4.52 -53.31
N PHE A 739 -4.20 4.03 -52.40
CA PHE A 739 -4.44 4.09 -50.95
C PHE A 739 -4.61 5.53 -50.46
N ARG A 740 -3.68 6.43 -50.85
CA ARG A 740 -3.74 7.86 -50.53
C ARG A 740 -5.01 8.50 -51.11
N ARG A 741 -5.31 8.27 -52.40
CA ARG A 741 -6.51 8.81 -53.05
C ARG A 741 -7.81 8.33 -52.38
N LEU A 742 -7.89 7.05 -51.98
CA LEU A 742 -9.04 6.52 -51.25
C LEU A 742 -9.13 7.12 -49.84
N PHE A 743 -8.00 7.28 -49.15
CA PHE A 743 -7.95 7.93 -47.83
C PHE A 743 -8.44 9.38 -47.91
N GLU A 744 -7.92 10.17 -48.86
CA GLU A 744 -8.34 11.55 -49.13
C GLU A 744 -9.85 11.68 -49.37
N THR A 745 -10.44 10.77 -50.15
CA THR A 745 -11.91 10.75 -50.34
C THR A 745 -12.68 10.35 -49.07
N SER A 746 -12.10 9.50 -48.22
CA SER A 746 -12.73 8.98 -47.00
C SER A 746 -12.69 9.93 -45.79
N ILE A 747 -11.80 10.94 -45.78
CA ILE A 747 -11.59 11.83 -44.61
C ILE A 747 -12.91 12.50 -44.14
N PHE A 748 -13.83 12.75 -45.06
CA PHE A 748 -15.13 13.38 -44.79
C PHE A 748 -16.32 12.40 -44.74
N GLU A 749 -16.07 11.08 -44.90
CA GLU A 749 -17.11 10.06 -44.85
C GLU A 749 -17.60 9.83 -43.41
N ARG A 750 -18.92 9.97 -43.21
CA ARG A 750 -19.54 9.95 -41.88
C ARG A 750 -19.78 8.54 -41.33
N ARG A 751 -19.93 7.55 -42.20
CA ARG A 751 -20.14 6.14 -41.86
C ARG A 751 -18.84 5.38 -42.13
N LEU A 752 -18.30 4.70 -41.11
CA LEU A 752 -17.06 3.92 -41.20
C LEU A 752 -17.36 2.44 -40.95
N SER A 753 -16.55 1.56 -41.54
CA SER A 753 -16.51 0.14 -41.18
C SER A 753 -15.35 -0.15 -40.21
N ARG A 754 -15.40 -1.29 -39.50
CA ARG A 754 -14.22 -1.80 -38.76
C ARG A 754 -13.01 -1.96 -39.67
N ASP A 755 -13.24 -2.36 -40.92
CA ASP A 755 -12.18 -2.61 -41.89
C ASP A 755 -11.54 -1.33 -42.42
N TYR A 756 -12.25 -0.19 -42.35
CA TYR A 756 -11.65 1.13 -42.52
C TYR A 756 -10.65 1.43 -41.39
N LEU A 757 -11.03 1.22 -40.13
CA LEU A 757 -10.14 1.43 -39.00
C LEU A 757 -8.94 0.46 -39.01
N ARG A 758 -9.14 -0.80 -39.42
CA ARG A 758 -8.03 -1.76 -39.67
C ARG A 758 -7.07 -1.28 -40.75
N ALA A 759 -7.59 -0.78 -41.88
CA ALA A 759 -6.77 -0.23 -42.96
C ALA A 759 -5.92 0.97 -42.47
N LEU A 760 -6.49 1.82 -41.62
CA LEU A 760 -5.73 2.90 -40.96
C LEU A 760 -4.70 2.37 -39.95
N CYS A 761 -4.99 1.30 -39.21
CA CYS A 761 -4.02 0.66 -38.30
C CYS A 761 -2.82 0.08 -39.07
N ILE A 762 -3.08 -0.63 -40.18
CA ILE A 762 -2.05 -1.15 -41.08
C ILE A 762 -1.19 -0.02 -41.65
N GLY A 763 -1.82 1.05 -42.16
CA GLY A 763 -1.10 2.22 -42.65
C GLY A 763 -0.30 2.94 -41.55
N CYS A 764 -0.86 3.05 -40.35
CA CYS A 764 -0.21 3.63 -39.18
C CYS A 764 1.05 2.86 -38.76
N TYR A 765 0.98 1.53 -38.71
CA TYR A 765 2.07 0.66 -38.26
C TYR A 765 3.21 0.58 -39.28
N TRP A 766 2.92 0.59 -40.59
CA TRP A 766 3.91 0.24 -41.63
C TRP A 766 4.31 1.37 -42.60
N LEU A 767 3.49 2.41 -42.81
CA LEU A 767 3.75 3.42 -43.84
C LEU A 767 4.37 4.69 -43.23
N SER A 768 5.69 4.65 -43.01
CA SER A 768 6.45 5.62 -42.19
C SER A 768 6.30 7.11 -42.58
N ASP A 769 5.92 7.43 -43.82
CA ASP A 769 5.67 8.81 -44.27
C ASP A 769 4.24 9.30 -43.96
N LEU A 770 3.32 8.38 -43.67
CA LEU A 770 1.93 8.63 -43.29
C LEU A 770 1.63 8.30 -41.82
N SER A 771 2.43 7.45 -41.16
CA SER A 771 2.15 6.87 -39.84
C SER A 771 1.59 7.85 -38.80
N TRP A 772 2.25 8.98 -38.58
CA TRP A 772 1.81 10.00 -37.60
C TRP A 772 0.45 10.63 -37.95
N MET A 773 0.22 10.91 -39.24
CA MET A 773 -1.03 11.50 -39.72
C MET A 773 -2.19 10.49 -39.60
N LEU A 774 -1.94 9.24 -40.00
CA LEU A 774 -2.94 8.17 -39.92
C LEU A 774 -3.27 7.83 -38.46
N SER A 775 -2.28 7.77 -37.57
CA SER A 775 -2.49 7.57 -36.12
C SER A 775 -3.44 8.64 -35.56
N GLY A 776 -3.08 9.92 -35.70
CA GLY A 776 -3.86 11.03 -35.17
C GLY A 776 -5.23 11.23 -35.81
N HIS A 777 -5.50 10.65 -36.99
CA HIS A 777 -6.86 10.57 -37.57
C HIS A 777 -7.60 9.35 -37.02
N ALA A 778 -6.99 8.16 -37.08
CA ALA A 778 -7.58 6.90 -36.67
C ALA A 778 -8.04 6.89 -35.21
N ILE A 779 -7.24 7.44 -34.28
CA ILE A 779 -7.60 7.56 -32.85
C ILE A 779 -8.90 8.37 -32.69
N ARG A 780 -9.02 9.51 -33.38
CA ARG A 780 -10.23 10.36 -33.32
C ARG A 780 -11.43 9.66 -33.95
N ARG A 781 -11.27 9.04 -35.13
CA ARG A 781 -12.33 8.26 -35.78
C ARG A 781 -12.75 7.01 -34.95
N ALA A 782 -11.82 6.40 -34.21
CA ALA A 782 -12.11 5.27 -33.31
C ALA A 782 -12.84 5.73 -32.03
N ALA A 783 -12.46 6.86 -31.45
CA ALA A 783 -13.15 7.46 -30.31
C ALA A 783 -14.59 7.87 -30.66
N GLU A 784 -14.83 8.44 -31.86
CA GLU A 784 -16.19 8.74 -32.36
C GLU A 784 -17.10 7.51 -32.49
N PHE A 785 -16.51 6.32 -32.69
CA PHE A 785 -17.22 5.04 -32.78
C PHE A 785 -17.21 4.26 -31.45
N ASP A 786 -16.78 4.91 -30.36
CA ASP A 786 -16.77 4.38 -28.99
C ASP A 786 -15.93 3.11 -28.81
N LEU A 787 -14.85 2.95 -29.59
CA LEU A 787 -13.96 1.78 -29.50
C LEU A 787 -13.22 1.68 -28.16
N HIS A 788 -12.89 2.81 -27.55
CA HIS A 788 -12.25 2.88 -26.23
C HIS A 788 -13.04 2.15 -25.14
N ASN A 789 -14.37 2.31 -25.11
CA ASN A 789 -15.27 1.62 -24.18
C ASN A 789 -15.77 0.25 -24.72
N SER A 790 -15.22 -0.26 -25.82
CA SER A 790 -15.49 -1.63 -26.28
C SER A 790 -14.70 -2.68 -25.50
N TYR A 791 -13.69 -2.28 -24.72
CA TYR A 791 -13.00 -3.15 -23.78
C TYR A 791 -13.98 -3.72 -22.74
N ASP A 792 -14.71 -2.85 -22.04
CA ASP A 792 -15.64 -3.24 -20.98
C ASP A 792 -16.75 -4.13 -21.56
N ARG A 793 -17.33 -3.72 -22.70
CA ARG A 793 -18.34 -4.51 -23.42
C ARG A 793 -17.84 -5.87 -23.91
N ALA A 794 -16.57 -5.99 -24.28
CA ALA A 794 -15.98 -7.28 -24.66
C ALA A 794 -15.93 -8.23 -23.46
N ILE A 795 -15.53 -7.73 -22.29
CA ILE A 795 -15.46 -8.49 -21.03
C ILE A 795 -16.87 -8.82 -20.52
N GLU A 796 -17.71 -7.81 -20.26
CA GLU A 796 -19.08 -7.95 -19.72
C GLU A 796 -19.93 -8.97 -20.50
N LYS A 797 -19.86 -8.92 -21.83
CA LYS A 797 -20.85 -9.58 -22.73
C LYS A 797 -20.24 -10.74 -23.51
N ALA A 798 -18.97 -11.07 -23.27
CA ALA A 798 -18.16 -11.99 -24.08
C ALA A 798 -18.33 -11.71 -25.59
N SER A 799 -18.41 -10.42 -25.96
CA SER A 799 -18.78 -10.00 -27.31
C SER A 799 -17.57 -10.08 -28.24
N THR A 800 -17.55 -11.06 -29.14
CA THR A 800 -16.48 -11.19 -30.16
C THR A 800 -16.39 -9.93 -31.04
N GLU A 801 -17.51 -9.23 -31.22
CA GLU A 801 -17.58 -8.00 -32.02
C GLU A 801 -16.94 -6.79 -31.30
N ASP A 802 -17.20 -6.63 -30.00
CA ASP A 802 -16.54 -5.61 -29.17
C ASP A 802 -15.08 -5.97 -28.87
N ALA A 803 -14.75 -7.25 -28.73
CA ALA A 803 -13.37 -7.71 -28.58
C ALA A 803 -12.52 -7.35 -29.80
N GLN A 804 -13.08 -7.45 -31.02
CA GLN A 804 -12.41 -6.94 -32.22
C GLN A 804 -12.27 -5.40 -32.22
N CYS A 805 -13.21 -4.66 -31.62
CA CYS A 805 -13.12 -3.22 -31.47
C CYS A 805 -12.04 -2.80 -30.44
N ALA A 806 -11.97 -3.46 -29.29
CA ALA A 806 -10.95 -3.24 -28.26
C ALA A 806 -9.54 -3.55 -28.79
N ARG A 807 -9.37 -4.68 -29.49
CA ARG A 807 -8.14 -5.05 -30.21
C ARG A 807 -7.63 -3.96 -31.16
N ILE A 808 -8.54 -3.34 -31.92
CA ILE A 808 -8.21 -2.21 -32.81
C ILE A 808 -7.81 -0.96 -31.99
N TRP A 809 -8.50 -0.67 -30.88
CA TRP A 809 -8.13 0.43 -29.98
C TRP A 809 -6.72 0.26 -29.40
N TYR A 810 -6.40 -0.92 -28.87
CA TYR A 810 -5.09 -1.22 -28.29
C TYR A 810 -3.93 -1.09 -29.29
N ILE A 811 -4.11 -1.51 -30.54
CA ILE A 811 -3.11 -1.28 -31.58
C ILE A 811 -2.89 0.22 -31.81
N LEU A 812 -3.96 1.03 -31.84
CA LEU A 812 -3.83 2.49 -31.96
C LEU A 812 -3.11 3.11 -30.74
N CYS A 813 -3.37 2.63 -29.52
CA CYS A 813 -2.67 3.07 -28.32
C CYS A 813 -1.16 2.74 -28.36
N VAL A 814 -0.81 1.53 -28.81
CA VAL A 814 0.60 1.10 -28.99
C VAL A 814 1.29 1.97 -30.04
N CYS A 815 0.68 2.13 -31.22
CA CYS A 815 1.22 2.97 -32.29
C CYS A 815 1.37 4.44 -31.86
N ASP A 816 0.39 5.00 -31.16
CA ASP A 816 0.44 6.40 -30.68
C ASP A 816 1.65 6.66 -29.76
N GLN A 817 1.85 5.83 -28.74
CA GLN A 817 2.96 6.00 -27.80
C GLN A 817 4.34 5.60 -28.39
N GLN A 818 4.37 4.66 -29.35
CA GLN A 818 5.57 4.34 -30.13
C GLN A 818 5.99 5.50 -31.05
N LEU A 819 5.06 6.04 -31.85
CA LEU A 819 5.33 7.17 -32.76
C LEU A 819 5.59 8.47 -31.96
N ALA A 820 4.91 8.69 -30.84
CA ALA A 820 5.19 9.77 -29.90
C ALA A 820 6.64 9.70 -29.37
N THR A 821 7.11 8.50 -29.02
CA THR A 821 8.53 8.25 -28.70
C THR A 821 9.44 8.55 -29.90
N GLN A 822 9.12 8.05 -31.09
CA GLN A 822 9.96 8.16 -32.28
C GLN A 822 10.14 9.62 -32.76
N TYR A 823 9.07 10.43 -32.73
CA TYR A 823 9.09 11.83 -33.16
C TYR A 823 9.33 12.83 -32.01
N GLY A 824 9.55 12.36 -30.78
CA GLY A 824 9.79 13.21 -29.60
C GLY A 824 8.61 14.10 -29.20
N ARG A 825 7.37 13.61 -29.38
CA ARG A 825 6.12 14.36 -29.17
C ARG A 825 5.28 13.75 -28.05
N PRO A 826 4.33 14.50 -27.45
CA PRO A 826 3.32 13.90 -26.58
C PRO A 826 2.43 12.91 -27.35
N SER A 827 2.06 11.82 -26.69
CA SER A 827 1.01 10.90 -27.15
C SER A 827 -0.37 11.57 -27.05
N ILE A 828 -1.30 11.17 -27.91
CA ILE A 828 -2.68 11.63 -27.95
C ILE A 828 -3.54 10.88 -26.91
N VAL A 829 -3.36 9.56 -26.77
CA VAL A 829 -4.13 8.72 -25.85
C VAL A 829 -3.47 8.69 -24.46
N GLN A 830 -3.70 9.75 -23.68
CA GLN A 830 -3.20 9.88 -22.31
C GLN A 830 -4.20 9.29 -21.31
N GLU A 831 -3.72 8.46 -20.38
CA GLU A 831 -4.47 7.92 -19.22
C GLU A 831 -5.83 7.26 -19.57
N ASP A 832 -5.83 6.40 -20.59
CA ASP A 832 -7.01 5.64 -21.03
C ASP A 832 -7.29 4.41 -20.14
N PRO A 833 -8.48 4.29 -19.50
CA PRO A 833 -8.77 3.21 -18.54
C PRO A 833 -8.64 1.80 -19.12
N SER A 834 -9.00 1.59 -20.39
CA SER A 834 -8.88 0.26 -21.03
C SER A 834 -7.43 -0.24 -21.08
N THR A 835 -6.46 0.68 -21.09
CA THR A 835 -5.02 0.35 -21.05
C THR A 835 -4.48 0.05 -19.65
N GLN A 836 -5.26 0.36 -18.60
CA GLN A 836 -4.91 0.05 -17.20
C GLN A 836 -5.42 -1.34 -16.80
N GLY A 837 -6.66 -1.70 -17.16
CA GLY A 837 -7.22 -3.05 -17.00
C GLY A 837 -6.78 -4.07 -18.07
N ALA A 838 -5.78 -3.74 -18.89
CA ALA A 838 -5.39 -4.50 -20.08
C ALA A 838 -5.13 -6.01 -19.85
N THR A 839 -4.80 -6.44 -18.62
CA THR A 839 -4.68 -7.85 -18.24
C THR A 839 -6.00 -8.62 -18.31
N ASP A 840 -7.12 -7.99 -18.00
CA ASP A 840 -8.37 -8.69 -17.69
C ASP A 840 -9.04 -9.19 -18.98
N PHE A 841 -8.76 -8.52 -20.09
CA PHE A 841 -9.08 -8.96 -21.45
C PHE A 841 -8.41 -10.30 -21.82
N LEU A 842 -7.31 -10.70 -21.15
CA LEU A 842 -6.67 -12.02 -21.32
C LEU A 842 -7.44 -13.15 -20.65
N HIS A 843 -8.35 -12.82 -19.73
CA HIS A 843 -9.20 -13.76 -19.01
C HIS A 843 -10.63 -13.82 -19.59
N CYS A 844 -10.97 -12.93 -20.53
CA CYS A 844 -12.24 -12.94 -21.25
C CYS A 844 -12.41 -14.17 -22.15
N ALA A 845 -13.63 -14.73 -22.22
CA ALA A 845 -13.93 -15.94 -23.00
C ALA A 845 -13.76 -15.79 -24.52
N VAL A 846 -13.71 -14.57 -25.06
CA VAL A 846 -13.42 -14.29 -26.48
C VAL A 846 -11.97 -13.83 -26.73
N SER A 847 -11.11 -13.92 -25.72
CA SER A 847 -9.66 -13.68 -25.82
C SER A 847 -8.97 -14.76 -26.67
N HIS A 848 -7.84 -14.42 -27.27
CA HIS A 848 -7.03 -15.27 -28.15
C HIS A 848 -5.56 -15.19 -27.72
N GLU A 849 -4.74 -16.18 -28.08
CA GLU A 849 -3.35 -16.25 -27.60
C GLU A 849 -2.49 -15.05 -28.02
N GLU A 850 -2.75 -14.48 -29.21
CA GLU A 850 -2.10 -13.24 -29.70
C GLU A 850 -2.42 -12.01 -28.84
N ASP A 851 -3.56 -11.97 -28.14
CA ASP A 851 -3.90 -10.84 -27.26
C ASP A 851 -2.91 -10.71 -26.11
N ARG A 852 -2.36 -11.83 -25.61
CA ARG A 852 -1.29 -11.83 -24.59
C ARG A 852 -0.09 -11.00 -25.06
N ARG A 853 0.24 -11.10 -26.34
CA ARG A 853 1.37 -10.42 -26.97
C ARG A 853 1.07 -8.95 -27.25
N LEU A 854 -0.15 -8.64 -27.69
CA LEU A 854 -0.65 -7.25 -27.82
C LEU A 854 -0.67 -6.52 -26.47
N LEU A 855 -1.23 -7.15 -25.43
CA LEU A 855 -1.49 -6.49 -24.16
C LEU A 855 -0.24 -6.42 -23.28
N SER A 856 0.68 -7.39 -23.39
CA SER A 856 2.06 -7.22 -22.89
C SER A 856 2.73 -5.97 -23.47
N GLN A 857 2.54 -5.70 -24.77
CA GLN A 857 3.05 -4.49 -25.40
C GLN A 857 2.37 -3.23 -24.87
N VAL A 858 1.04 -3.23 -24.64
CA VAL A 858 0.31 -2.12 -23.99
C VAL A 858 0.87 -1.83 -22.59
N THR A 859 1.03 -2.84 -21.74
CA THR A 859 1.54 -2.68 -20.36
C THR A 859 2.96 -2.13 -20.33
N VAL A 860 3.89 -2.68 -21.12
CA VAL A 860 5.27 -2.16 -21.21
C VAL A 860 5.30 -0.70 -21.70
N VAL A 861 4.44 -0.37 -22.66
CA VAL A 861 4.32 0.98 -23.23
C VAL A 861 3.70 1.98 -22.23
N SER A 862 2.81 1.52 -21.34
CA SER A 862 2.27 2.29 -20.22
C SER A 862 3.32 2.54 -19.12
N ILE A 863 4.10 1.53 -18.73
CA ILE A 863 5.20 1.67 -17.76
C ILE A 863 6.27 2.64 -18.29
N LEU A 864 6.62 2.57 -19.58
CA LEU A 864 7.57 3.51 -20.20
C LEU A 864 7.05 4.97 -20.27
N ARG A 865 5.74 5.19 -20.09
CA ARG A 865 5.10 6.51 -20.04
C ARG A 865 5.14 7.12 -18.63
N SER A 866 4.82 6.36 -17.58
CA SER A 866 4.77 6.88 -16.20
C SER A 866 6.14 7.38 -15.71
N ILE A 867 7.23 6.81 -16.23
CA ILE A 867 8.62 7.14 -15.87
C ILE A 867 9.07 8.53 -16.41
N GLN A 868 8.31 9.19 -17.29
CA GLN A 868 8.84 10.29 -18.13
C GLN A 868 8.99 11.69 -17.50
N ARG A 869 8.50 11.98 -16.28
CA ARG A 869 8.50 13.35 -15.74
C ARG A 869 8.79 13.44 -14.23
N TRP A 870 10.08 13.53 -13.88
CA TRP A 870 10.52 13.92 -12.52
C TRP A 870 11.15 15.33 -12.53
N PRO A 871 10.60 16.32 -11.80
CA PRO A 871 10.98 17.74 -11.94
C PRO A 871 12.45 18.14 -11.68
N GLY A 872 13.28 17.26 -11.10
CA GLY A 872 14.69 17.53 -10.81
C GLY A 872 15.72 16.77 -11.66
N ILE A 873 15.30 15.75 -12.41
CA ILE A 873 16.21 14.81 -13.12
C ILE A 873 15.83 14.54 -14.58
N GLY A 874 14.89 15.31 -15.14
CA GLY A 874 14.52 15.27 -16.55
C GLY A 874 14.11 13.88 -17.03
N GLY A 875 14.63 13.47 -18.18
CA GLY A 875 14.41 12.14 -18.76
C GLY A 875 15.27 11.03 -18.15
N PHE A 876 16.12 11.30 -17.15
CA PHE A 876 17.12 10.35 -16.66
C PHE A 876 16.54 8.98 -16.25
N PRO A 877 15.43 8.85 -15.48
CA PRO A 877 14.90 7.54 -15.09
C PRO A 877 14.64 6.58 -16.27
N ARG A 878 14.11 7.10 -17.39
CA ARG A 878 13.88 6.33 -18.63
C ARG A 878 15.20 5.93 -19.30
N LYS A 879 16.22 6.79 -19.25
CA LYS A 879 17.54 6.51 -19.84
C LYS A 879 18.44 5.64 -18.93
N GLY A 880 18.20 5.67 -17.62
CA GLY A 880 18.80 4.75 -16.65
C GLY A 880 18.49 3.29 -17.00
N ILE A 881 17.24 2.98 -17.38
CA ILE A 881 16.86 1.62 -17.85
C ILE A 881 17.69 1.22 -19.08
N ILE A 882 17.93 2.14 -20.02
CA ILE A 882 18.77 1.88 -21.20
C ILE A 882 20.24 1.65 -20.80
N LEU A 883 20.77 2.43 -19.85
CA LEU A 883 22.10 2.20 -19.28
C LEU A 883 22.19 0.84 -18.59
N HIS A 884 21.21 0.46 -17.74
CA HIS A 884 21.16 -0.83 -17.06
C HIS A 884 21.06 -2.02 -18.04
N TYR A 885 20.30 -1.90 -19.12
CA TYR A 885 20.28 -2.89 -20.21
C TYR A 885 21.68 -3.07 -20.83
N ASN A 886 22.36 -1.97 -21.16
CA ASN A 886 23.72 -2.04 -21.72
C ASN A 886 24.74 -2.53 -20.68
N PHE A 887 24.60 -2.22 -19.39
CA PHE A 887 25.43 -2.78 -18.32
C PHE A 887 25.28 -4.30 -18.22
N ALA A 888 24.05 -4.83 -18.33
CA ALA A 888 23.79 -6.27 -18.32
C ALA A 888 24.36 -6.96 -19.57
N GLN A 889 24.19 -6.37 -20.77
CA GLN A 889 24.77 -6.91 -22.00
C GLN A 889 26.30 -6.86 -21.99
N LEU A 890 26.90 -5.75 -21.56
CA LEU A 890 28.35 -5.63 -21.40
C LEU A 890 28.89 -6.67 -20.41
N TYR A 891 28.26 -6.79 -19.23
CA TYR A 891 28.67 -7.78 -18.24
C TYR A 891 28.63 -9.19 -18.83
N LEU A 892 27.48 -9.61 -19.38
CA LEU A 892 27.27 -10.93 -19.97
C LEU A 892 28.26 -11.22 -21.10
N TYR A 893 28.35 -10.34 -22.10
CA TYR A 893 29.20 -10.58 -23.28
C TYR A 893 30.69 -10.40 -23.00
N SER A 894 31.10 -9.71 -21.92
CA SER A 894 32.50 -9.70 -21.48
C SER A 894 33.04 -11.09 -21.14
N HIS A 895 32.18 -12.06 -20.79
CA HIS A 895 32.60 -13.44 -20.51
C HIS A 895 33.18 -14.15 -21.74
N VAL A 896 32.81 -13.78 -22.97
CA VAL A 896 33.37 -14.33 -24.22
C VAL A 896 34.90 -14.17 -24.29
N PHE A 897 35.42 -13.13 -23.62
CA PHE A 897 36.84 -12.77 -23.64
C PHE A 897 37.63 -13.36 -22.46
N ARG A 898 36.97 -14.04 -21.51
CA ARG A 898 37.64 -14.67 -20.37
C ARG A 898 38.25 -16.01 -20.82
N GLY A 899 39.51 -16.25 -20.45
CA GLY A 899 40.23 -17.51 -20.74
C GLY A 899 40.92 -17.58 -22.11
N LEU A 900 40.59 -16.71 -23.07
CA LEU A 900 41.26 -16.70 -24.39
C LEU A 900 42.74 -16.26 -24.27
N SER A 901 43.66 -17.15 -24.63
CA SER A 901 45.11 -16.90 -24.62
C SER A 901 45.53 -15.79 -25.60
N LYS A 902 46.79 -15.33 -25.54
CA LYS A 902 47.25 -14.13 -26.27
C LYS A 902 46.95 -14.16 -27.77
N ASP A 903 47.03 -15.32 -28.40
CA ASP A 903 46.96 -15.47 -29.87
C ASP A 903 45.68 -16.20 -30.34
N GLU A 904 44.81 -16.61 -29.41
CA GLU A 904 43.51 -17.21 -29.73
C GLU A 904 42.54 -16.19 -30.34
N HIS A 905 42.01 -16.57 -31.50
CA HIS A 905 40.93 -15.86 -32.18
C HIS A 905 39.60 -16.14 -31.47
N ILE A 906 38.70 -15.15 -31.46
CA ILE A 906 37.34 -15.36 -30.94
C ILE A 906 36.65 -16.42 -31.82
N PRO A 907 36.10 -17.51 -31.25
CA PRO A 907 35.39 -18.52 -32.05
C PRO A 907 34.23 -17.88 -32.82
N HIS A 908 34.08 -18.25 -34.10
CA HIS A 908 33.13 -17.58 -35.02
C HIS A 908 31.68 -17.54 -34.48
N TYR A 909 31.26 -18.55 -33.72
CA TYR A 909 29.93 -18.61 -33.11
C TYR A 909 29.75 -17.73 -31.86
N PHE A 910 30.82 -17.10 -31.36
CA PHE A 910 30.79 -16.06 -30.33
C PHE A 910 31.11 -14.65 -30.88
N LEU A 911 31.37 -14.51 -32.18
CA LEU A 911 31.70 -13.22 -32.80
C LEU A 911 30.58 -12.19 -32.62
N ASP A 912 29.32 -12.61 -32.82
CA ASP A 912 28.15 -11.73 -32.60
C ASP A 912 28.03 -11.31 -31.13
N CYS A 913 28.33 -12.19 -30.18
CA CYS A 913 28.36 -11.84 -28.76
C CYS A 913 29.48 -10.83 -28.46
N ALA A 914 30.67 -11.03 -29.02
CA ALA A 914 31.79 -10.08 -28.90
C ALA A 914 31.43 -8.69 -29.45
N LEU A 915 30.84 -8.62 -30.65
CA LEU A 915 30.37 -7.38 -31.27
C LEU A 915 29.25 -6.70 -30.48
N ASN A 916 28.34 -7.46 -29.88
CA ASN A 916 27.31 -6.92 -28.97
C ASN A 916 27.92 -6.37 -27.67
N GLY A 917 28.95 -7.00 -27.10
CA GLY A 917 29.70 -6.46 -25.96
C GLY A 917 30.41 -5.13 -26.28
N ILE A 918 31.05 -5.05 -27.45
CA ILE A 918 31.66 -3.81 -27.97
C ILE A 918 30.60 -2.72 -28.16
N THR A 919 29.46 -3.06 -28.78
CA THR A 919 28.34 -2.14 -28.99
C THR A 919 27.81 -1.61 -27.67
N ALA A 920 27.53 -2.47 -26.69
CA ALA A 920 27.02 -2.08 -25.38
C ALA A 920 27.98 -1.14 -24.62
N ALA A 921 29.29 -1.46 -24.59
CA ALA A 921 30.30 -0.58 -24.00
C ALA A 921 30.42 0.77 -24.72
N THR A 922 30.34 0.76 -26.06
CA THR A 922 30.35 2.00 -26.87
C THR A 922 29.13 2.86 -26.54
N THR A 923 27.93 2.27 -26.46
CA THR A 923 26.69 2.97 -26.12
C THR A 923 26.68 3.51 -24.69
N ILE A 924 27.29 2.81 -23.73
CA ILE A 924 27.46 3.32 -22.36
C ILE A 924 28.27 4.62 -22.37
N ILE A 925 29.44 4.63 -23.03
CA ILE A 925 30.29 5.81 -23.05
C ILE A 925 29.65 6.93 -23.87
N ASP A 926 29.11 6.65 -25.06
CA ASP A 926 28.36 7.62 -25.87
C ASP A 926 27.24 8.30 -25.08
N LYS A 927 26.47 7.55 -24.28
CA LYS A 927 25.42 8.12 -23.43
C LYS A 927 25.97 9.11 -22.40
N PHE A 928 27.12 8.84 -21.80
CA PHE A 928 27.77 9.80 -20.90
C PHE A 928 28.41 11.01 -21.62
N VAL A 929 28.78 10.87 -22.90
CA VAL A 929 29.43 11.95 -23.68
C VAL A 929 28.42 12.88 -24.34
N ASN A 930 27.36 12.33 -24.93
CA ASN A 930 26.50 13.01 -25.91
C ASN A 930 25.03 13.17 -25.49
N ASP A 931 24.55 12.50 -24.43
CA ASP A 931 23.14 12.56 -24.03
C ASP A 931 22.91 13.59 -22.90
N PRO A 932 22.11 14.65 -23.11
CA PRO A 932 22.04 15.78 -22.17
C PRO A 932 21.35 15.43 -20.84
N ASP A 933 20.36 14.53 -20.82
CA ASP A 933 19.73 14.09 -19.56
C ASP A 933 20.68 13.23 -18.73
N VAL A 934 21.53 12.43 -19.39
CA VAL A 934 22.58 11.64 -18.73
C VAL A 934 23.68 12.57 -18.21
N ALA A 935 24.13 13.53 -19.03
CA ALA A 935 25.14 14.51 -18.67
C ALA A 935 24.74 15.36 -17.45
N LEU A 936 23.50 15.89 -17.43
CA LEU A 936 22.95 16.62 -16.27
C LEU A 936 22.86 15.74 -15.02
N GLY A 937 22.64 14.43 -15.20
CA GLY A 937 22.54 13.47 -14.10
C GLY A 937 23.87 13.08 -13.44
N ILE A 938 25.04 13.30 -14.08
CA ILE A 938 26.32 12.64 -13.71
C ILE A 938 26.67 12.78 -12.23
N VAL A 939 26.45 13.95 -11.61
CA VAL A 939 26.81 14.19 -10.20
C VAL A 939 25.85 13.49 -9.22
N GLY A 940 24.64 13.15 -9.66
CA GLY A 940 23.61 12.47 -8.86
C GLY A 940 23.52 10.95 -9.09
N MET A 941 24.42 10.36 -9.89
CA MET A 941 24.37 8.93 -10.18
C MET A 941 24.99 8.08 -9.05
N PRO A 942 24.42 6.88 -8.75
CA PRO A 942 25.07 5.93 -7.86
C PRO A 942 26.47 5.53 -8.32
N SER A 943 27.38 5.29 -7.37
CA SER A 943 28.77 4.90 -7.63
C SER A 943 28.91 3.71 -8.57
N TYR A 944 28.00 2.73 -8.49
CA TYR A 944 27.91 1.59 -9.42
C TYR A 944 27.83 2.01 -10.89
N VAL A 945 27.10 3.07 -11.23
CA VAL A 945 26.92 3.53 -12.61
C VAL A 945 28.26 4.02 -13.17
N HIS A 946 29.01 4.81 -12.39
CA HIS A 946 30.37 5.22 -12.74
C HIS A 946 31.33 4.03 -12.83
N SER A 947 31.24 3.06 -11.92
CA SER A 947 32.05 1.82 -11.94
C SER A 947 31.80 1.00 -13.21
N MET A 948 30.55 0.88 -13.67
CA MET A 948 30.23 0.20 -14.93
C MET A 948 30.70 0.98 -16.17
N THR A 949 30.69 2.32 -16.12
CA THR A 949 31.32 3.14 -17.18
C THR A 949 32.85 2.99 -17.17
N ALA A 950 33.51 2.84 -16.01
CA ALA A 950 34.92 2.45 -15.94
C ALA A 950 35.17 1.07 -16.56
N PHE A 951 34.31 0.09 -16.25
CA PHE A 951 34.39 -1.25 -16.82
C PHE A 951 34.24 -1.23 -18.35
N ALA A 952 33.31 -0.43 -18.89
CA ALA A 952 33.15 -0.20 -20.33
C ALA A 952 34.42 0.38 -20.98
N SER A 953 35.03 1.40 -20.36
CA SER A 953 36.29 1.98 -20.86
C SER A 953 37.45 0.98 -20.85
N MET A 954 37.62 0.22 -19.75
CA MET A 954 38.64 -0.83 -19.67
C MET A 954 38.41 -1.95 -20.69
N PHE A 955 37.16 -2.37 -20.86
CA PHE A 955 36.78 -3.41 -21.81
C PHE A 955 37.12 -3.00 -23.24
N LEU A 956 36.68 -1.82 -23.69
CA LEU A 956 36.99 -1.33 -25.04
C LEU A 956 38.49 -1.14 -25.25
N THR A 957 39.22 -0.63 -24.25
CA THR A 957 40.69 -0.47 -24.35
C THR A 957 41.37 -1.83 -24.56
N LYS A 958 41.00 -2.86 -23.79
CA LYS A 958 41.55 -4.22 -23.94
C LYS A 958 41.17 -4.84 -25.28
N VAL A 959 39.92 -4.65 -25.75
CA VAL A 959 39.47 -5.19 -27.04
C VAL A 959 40.13 -4.50 -28.22
N ALA A 960 40.20 -3.16 -28.28
CA ALA A 960 40.87 -2.44 -29.37
C ALA A 960 42.40 -2.67 -29.39
N THR A 961 42.99 -3.01 -28.25
CA THR A 961 44.40 -3.42 -28.18
C THR A 961 44.62 -4.79 -28.82
N LYS A 962 43.79 -5.80 -28.50
CA LYS A 962 43.97 -7.20 -28.93
C LYS A 962 43.31 -7.55 -30.27
N TYR A 963 42.10 -7.06 -30.53
CA TYR A 963 41.25 -7.43 -31.68
C TYR A 963 40.91 -6.18 -32.51
N HIS A 964 41.93 -5.64 -33.18
CA HIS A 964 41.86 -4.40 -33.95
C HIS A 964 40.83 -4.43 -35.08
N ASP A 965 40.54 -5.61 -35.66
CA ASP A 965 39.50 -5.81 -36.68
C ASP A 965 38.06 -5.57 -36.18
N LEU A 966 37.83 -5.58 -34.86
CA LEU A 966 36.49 -5.47 -34.28
C LEU A 966 36.14 -4.05 -33.81
N ILE A 967 37.15 -3.23 -33.47
CA ILE A 967 36.97 -1.80 -33.20
C ILE A 967 38.30 -1.03 -33.31
N GLU A 968 38.26 0.08 -34.03
CA GLU A 968 39.38 0.99 -34.25
C GLU A 968 39.88 1.62 -32.94
N ARG A 969 41.20 1.67 -32.76
CA ARG A 969 41.85 2.23 -31.56
C ARG A 969 41.56 3.72 -31.37
N ASP A 970 41.60 4.51 -32.44
CA ASP A 970 41.34 5.95 -32.39
C ASP A 970 39.91 6.26 -31.95
N LYS A 971 38.92 5.47 -32.42
CA LYS A 971 37.52 5.59 -32.00
C LYS A 971 37.33 5.35 -30.50
N VAL A 972 38.03 4.37 -29.92
CA VAL A 972 38.01 4.13 -28.47
C VAL A 972 38.75 5.22 -27.71
N TYR A 973 39.85 5.73 -28.25
CA TYR A 973 40.57 6.88 -27.68
C TYR A 973 39.66 8.13 -27.61
N GLU A 974 38.96 8.47 -28.70
CA GLU A 974 38.05 9.61 -28.74
C GLU A 974 36.90 9.47 -27.74
N LEU A 975 36.27 8.29 -27.65
CA LEU A 975 35.19 8.02 -26.68
C LEU A 975 35.66 8.21 -25.23
N ILE A 976 36.81 7.67 -24.85
CA ILE A 976 37.33 7.78 -23.48
C ILE A 976 37.79 9.22 -23.16
N MET A 977 38.40 9.93 -24.12
CA MET A 977 38.77 11.33 -23.92
C MET A 977 37.56 12.26 -23.85
N GLY A 978 36.50 11.99 -24.61
CA GLY A 978 35.21 12.70 -24.49
C GLY A 978 34.57 12.49 -23.11
N LEU A 979 34.65 11.26 -22.57
CA LEU A 979 34.17 10.94 -21.22
C LEU A 979 34.96 11.70 -20.14
N VAL A 980 36.30 11.74 -20.26
CA VAL A 980 37.16 12.55 -19.38
C VAL A 980 36.78 14.03 -19.45
N GLN A 981 36.51 14.56 -20.64
CA GLN A 981 36.08 15.95 -20.82
C GLN A 981 34.73 16.22 -20.14
N GLN A 982 33.74 15.32 -20.25
CA GLN A 982 32.46 15.48 -19.56
C GLN A 982 32.56 15.31 -18.05
N PHE A 983 33.42 14.43 -17.54
CA PHE A 983 33.65 14.33 -16.09
C PHE A 983 34.31 15.59 -15.53
N ARG A 984 35.19 16.25 -16.29
CA ARG A 984 35.78 17.56 -15.94
C ARG A 984 34.83 18.75 -16.10
N SER A 985 33.77 18.63 -16.90
CA SER A 985 32.79 19.72 -17.08
C SER A 985 31.75 19.77 -15.94
N GLN A 986 31.65 18.71 -15.13
CA GLN A 986 30.67 18.65 -14.04
C GLN A 986 31.02 19.54 -12.84
N PRO A 987 30.03 20.14 -12.16
CA PRO A 987 30.22 20.89 -10.92
C PRO A 987 30.41 19.96 -9.70
N ALA A 988 31.30 18.97 -9.83
CA ALA A 988 31.52 17.92 -8.84
C ALA A 988 32.71 18.24 -7.91
N GLY A 989 32.61 17.87 -6.63
CA GLY A 989 33.70 18.03 -5.67
C GLY A 989 34.93 17.16 -6.01
N LYS A 990 36.12 17.54 -5.54
CA LYS A 990 37.39 16.86 -5.87
C LYS A 990 37.47 15.36 -5.52
N TRP A 991 36.62 14.91 -4.59
CA TRP A 991 36.52 13.50 -4.17
C TRP A 991 35.38 12.73 -4.87
N HIS A 992 34.62 13.37 -5.75
CA HIS A 992 33.56 12.70 -6.51
C HIS A 992 34.17 11.69 -7.48
N LEU A 993 33.54 10.52 -7.64
CA LEU A 993 34.10 9.41 -8.41
C LEU A 993 34.38 9.78 -9.87
N ALA A 994 33.51 10.60 -10.50
CA ALA A 994 33.77 11.15 -11.83
C ALA A 994 35.11 11.90 -11.93
N ASN A 995 35.44 12.77 -10.95
CA ASN A 995 36.72 13.48 -10.91
C ASN A 995 37.89 12.51 -10.69
N LEU A 996 37.78 11.61 -9.71
CA LEU A 996 38.81 10.63 -9.38
C LEU A 996 39.16 9.70 -10.56
N MET A 997 38.17 9.34 -11.39
CA MET A 997 38.37 8.50 -12.57
C MET A 997 39.15 9.18 -13.69
N THR A 998 39.12 10.52 -13.82
CA THR A 998 39.67 11.24 -15.00
C THR A 998 41.10 10.85 -15.32
N GLY A 999 42.02 10.95 -14.35
CA GLY A 999 43.44 10.64 -14.55
C GLY A 999 43.73 9.14 -14.77
N GLY A 1000 42.84 8.24 -14.33
CA GLY A 1000 42.92 6.81 -14.66
C GLY A 1000 42.51 6.54 -16.10
N LEU A 1001 41.40 7.13 -16.54
CA LEU A 1001 40.87 7.02 -17.90
C LEU A 1001 41.81 7.64 -18.95
N GLU A 1002 42.47 8.76 -18.65
CA GLU A 1002 43.47 9.36 -19.56
C GLU A 1002 44.67 8.45 -19.79
N ARG A 1003 45.27 7.89 -18.73
CA ARG A 1003 46.40 6.97 -18.86
C ARG A 1003 45.99 5.69 -19.59
N MET A 1004 44.76 5.21 -19.35
CA MET A 1004 44.18 4.07 -20.08
C MET A 1004 44.04 4.38 -21.58
N ALA A 1005 43.48 5.53 -21.96
CA ALA A 1005 43.35 5.95 -23.36
C ALA A 1005 44.71 6.08 -24.05
N GLN A 1006 45.73 6.63 -23.37
CA GLN A 1006 47.08 6.79 -23.93
C GLN A 1006 47.72 5.47 -24.40
N THR A 1007 47.38 4.33 -23.80
CA THR A 1007 47.89 3.01 -24.24
C THR A 1007 47.53 2.66 -25.70
N LEU A 1008 46.42 3.18 -26.21
CA LEU A 1008 45.92 2.90 -27.55
C LEU A 1008 46.77 3.54 -28.66
N LYS A 1009 47.59 4.54 -28.33
CA LYS A 1009 48.47 5.27 -29.26
C LYS A 1009 49.88 4.68 -29.40
N LEU A 1010 50.18 3.58 -28.74
CA LEU A 1010 51.49 2.93 -28.79
C LEU A 1010 51.49 1.77 -29.81
N GLU A 1011 52.33 1.90 -30.83
CA GLU A 1011 52.75 0.77 -31.66
C GLU A 1011 53.81 -0.06 -30.92
N MET A 1012 53.69 -1.39 -30.99
CA MET A 1012 54.66 -2.33 -30.43
C MET A 1012 55.06 -3.33 -31.52
N PRO A 1013 56.33 -3.31 -32.00
CA PRO A 1013 56.84 -4.32 -32.92
C PRO A 1013 56.88 -5.72 -32.28
N GLY A 1014 56.75 -6.75 -33.10
CA GLY A 1014 56.67 -8.14 -32.64
C GLY A 1014 58.00 -8.90 -32.61
N ASP A 1015 57.94 -10.02 -31.90
CA ASP A 1015 58.85 -11.19 -31.87
C ASP A 1015 60.32 -11.00 -31.41
N MET A 1016 60.71 -11.80 -30.40
CA MET A 1016 62.06 -12.31 -30.15
C MET A 1016 62.06 -13.29 -28.97
N GLY A 1017 62.67 -14.46 -29.15
CA GLY A 1017 62.77 -15.53 -28.14
C GLY A 1017 63.90 -15.34 -27.11
N PRO A 1018 63.98 -16.23 -26.08
CA PRO A 1018 64.77 -15.96 -24.87
C PRO A 1018 66.19 -16.59 -24.83
N PRO A 1019 67.14 -15.89 -24.17
CA PRO A 1019 68.24 -16.48 -23.41
C PRO A 1019 68.10 -16.16 -21.90
N LEU A 1020 68.13 -17.11 -20.96
CA LEU A 1020 69.24 -17.97 -20.51
C LEU A 1020 70.33 -17.29 -19.64
N GLY A 1021 70.10 -17.27 -18.32
CA GLY A 1021 71.03 -17.92 -17.37
C GLY A 1021 71.89 -17.06 -16.42
N VAL A 1022 72.04 -17.59 -15.18
CA VAL A 1022 73.16 -17.37 -14.22
C VAL A 1022 73.20 -15.98 -13.53
N ALA A 1023 73.46 -15.83 -12.21
CA ALA A 1023 73.92 -16.74 -11.16
C ALA A 1023 73.08 -16.65 -9.85
N MET A 1024 73.40 -17.51 -8.89
CA MET A 1024 72.95 -17.43 -7.48
C MET A 1024 73.85 -16.49 -6.67
N ASP A 1025 73.34 -15.93 -5.58
CA ASP A 1025 74.07 -15.89 -4.30
C ASP A 1025 73.08 -15.99 -3.12
N GLN A 1026 73.58 -16.33 -1.92
CA GLN A 1026 72.77 -16.57 -0.72
C GLN A 1026 73.22 -15.68 0.44
N ASN A 1027 72.28 -14.99 1.10
CA ASN A 1027 72.18 -14.67 2.54
C ASN A 1027 71.50 -13.30 2.80
N ALA A 1028 70.34 -13.31 3.46
CA ALA A 1028 69.94 -12.35 4.53
C ALA A 1028 68.47 -12.56 4.93
N ASP A 1029 68.19 -12.70 6.23
CA ASP A 1029 66.83 -12.61 6.77
C ASP A 1029 66.39 -11.14 6.94
N ALA A 1030 65.40 -10.70 6.18
CA ALA A 1030 64.49 -9.60 6.51
C ALA A 1030 63.25 -9.68 5.59
N GLY A 1031 62.07 -9.34 6.11
CA GLY A 1031 60.82 -9.40 5.33
C GLY A 1031 60.49 -8.13 4.54
N ILE A 1032 59.27 -8.13 3.95
CA ILE A 1032 58.55 -7.04 3.26
C ILE A 1032 58.63 -7.06 1.71
N SER A 1033 57.43 -7.00 1.10
CA SER A 1033 57.05 -6.57 -0.27
C SER A 1033 57.63 -7.21 -1.55
N GLY A 1034 56.73 -7.80 -2.35
CA GLY A 1034 56.61 -7.54 -3.80
C GLY A 1034 57.50 -8.33 -4.79
N VAL A 1035 57.18 -8.36 -6.08
CA VAL A 1035 55.91 -7.95 -6.74
C VAL A 1035 55.68 -8.72 -8.05
N SER A 1036 54.41 -8.75 -8.48
CA SER A 1036 53.88 -9.37 -9.70
C SER A 1036 54.40 -8.78 -11.01
N GLY A 1037 54.64 -9.63 -12.01
CA GLY A 1037 55.09 -9.25 -13.35
C GLY A 1037 54.02 -8.65 -14.27
N VAL A 1038 53.20 -7.71 -13.78
CA VAL A 1038 52.24 -6.92 -14.59
C VAL A 1038 52.19 -5.44 -14.17
N ASP A 1039 52.43 -5.10 -12.90
CA ASP A 1039 52.12 -3.79 -12.32
C ASP A 1039 53.05 -2.63 -12.74
N ALA A 1040 54.02 -2.89 -13.62
CA ALA A 1040 55.12 -2.00 -13.98
C ALA A 1040 54.75 -0.76 -14.84
N PHE A 1041 53.51 -0.29 -14.80
CA PHE A 1041 53.01 0.85 -15.61
C PHE A 1041 52.36 2.00 -14.80
N PHE A 1042 52.24 1.91 -13.47
CA PHE A 1042 51.71 2.99 -12.63
C PHE A 1042 52.57 3.24 -11.37
N PRO A 1043 53.65 4.05 -11.46
CA PRO A 1043 54.58 4.25 -10.33
C PRO A 1043 54.02 5.16 -9.21
N ASP A 1044 53.21 6.17 -9.56
CA ASP A 1044 52.88 7.28 -8.66
C ASP A 1044 51.36 7.44 -8.45
N LEU A 1045 50.84 6.85 -7.36
CA LEU A 1045 49.71 7.28 -6.52
C LEU A 1045 49.43 6.18 -5.46
N PRO A 1046 49.17 6.50 -4.17
CA PRO A 1046 48.96 5.49 -3.14
C PRO A 1046 47.65 4.72 -3.36
N GLY A 1047 47.75 3.42 -3.66
CA GLY A 1047 46.64 2.57 -4.07
C GLY A 1047 45.94 1.85 -2.91
N ASP A 1048 45.03 2.54 -2.22
CA ASP A 1048 44.33 1.98 -1.05
C ASP A 1048 42.83 2.36 -0.99
N PHE A 1049 42.20 2.72 -2.12
CA PHE A 1049 40.81 3.22 -2.11
C PHE A 1049 39.87 2.85 -3.29
N PHE A 1050 40.37 2.39 -4.44
CA PHE A 1050 39.51 1.94 -5.55
C PHE A 1050 40.15 0.81 -6.37
N PHE A 1051 39.29 -0.06 -6.92
CA PHE A 1051 39.63 -1.22 -7.78
C PHE A 1051 40.33 -2.41 -7.11
N ASN A 1052 39.71 -2.98 -6.06
CA ASN A 1052 39.85 -4.41 -5.77
C ASN A 1052 38.66 -5.18 -6.38
N TYR A 1053 38.72 -5.39 -7.70
CA TYR A 1053 37.89 -6.35 -8.43
C TYR A 1053 38.83 -7.27 -9.19
N ASP A 1054 39.41 -8.22 -8.47
CA ASP A 1054 40.14 -9.32 -9.10
C ASP A 1054 39.16 -10.13 -9.97
N MET A 1055 39.65 -10.59 -11.11
CA MET A 1055 38.90 -11.42 -12.06
C MET A 1055 39.19 -12.91 -11.88
N SER A 1056 40.09 -13.30 -10.96
CA SER A 1056 40.22 -14.68 -10.49
C SER A 1056 39.09 -15.05 -9.52
N PHE A 1057 37.89 -15.27 -10.06
CA PHE A 1057 36.83 -15.98 -9.35
C PHE A 1057 37.19 -17.48 -9.23
N GLU A 1058 37.99 -17.84 -8.23
CA GLU A 1058 38.21 -19.24 -7.85
C GLU A 1058 36.91 -19.84 -7.27
N MET A 1059 36.16 -20.56 -8.10
CA MET A 1059 35.04 -21.37 -7.63
C MET A 1059 35.55 -22.64 -6.94
N SER A 1060 35.75 -22.58 -5.63
CA SER A 1060 35.92 -23.77 -4.79
C SER A 1060 34.62 -24.57 -4.72
N ALA A 1061 34.66 -25.84 -5.14
CA ALA A 1061 33.59 -26.81 -4.93
C ALA A 1061 34.14 -28.25 -4.95
N PRO A 1062 33.47 -29.24 -4.33
CA PRO A 1062 32.34 -29.16 -3.39
C PRO A 1062 32.64 -29.81 -2.02
N LEU A 1063 31.80 -29.52 -1.01
CA LEU A 1063 31.39 -30.45 0.05
C LEU A 1063 30.08 -29.98 0.69
#